data_AF-A0A369RY66-F1
#
_entry.id   AF-A0A369RY66-F1
#
_cell.length_a   1.000
_cell.length_b   1.000
_cell.length_c   1.000
_cell.angle_alpha   90.00
_cell.angle_beta   90.00
_cell.angle_gamma   90.00
#
_symmetry.space_group_name_H-M   'P 1'
#
loop_
_entity.id
_entity.type
_entity.pdbx_description
1 polymer ?
#
loop_
_entity_poly.entity_id
_entity_poly.type
_entity_poly.pdbx_seq_one_letter_code
_entity_poly.pdbx_strand_id
1 'polypeptide(L)'
;MKSVLALIAIFAILPLPSSQYERLTSIIAGFLNNNVCEVESDGQRLNSIIKNLSIKNQKDPQCCEGWSRPNGIIYGEDPCFTPVCRQSCGKGEFCILPETCLCVGIYSDCFFNSQFFKSQDNTDLLIESKKDHKLVGLPRSNHTCPVDIPQFVSAACLADRQTELAQSQTIYALRQTPDFNNPLRDPTVLIPPLWDADPGTAFGVAFSDPLENPWFFSYQFTLQDSANLAATFLTTGNNSLRDFTVIEDYKALFSFFYDAQLALGNQLTMPSDLIIDNFSDDKVFAEQRLAGLHPLQLSRVFKSSCPQGWKLIGKHCYKAFRPYHYTNWHIAQYKCKCNHGRLPILSDPTEAKLVNKYFKTWYSRVYVGAKYGKWLDGTTVENSYNTPSYFRKCLSARFSRYGLRLFYTSCFKPVWKVVCQRDAIFDGTKVSELKPFLNPDFGWKNAIESKLNSQTFGNTVNQALEDGRIFVMQFPELRALPQGPDINEVPTDNRTMQNTSSPIAIFVSNPDVNNGQLLPVAIQMDSTPTSSVFTPADGDNWSIAKTRAQLATYVSSQLVEHLLKTQFLMDPVCVVGNRHLPLKHPLRQILRRHCVGTLTLNKFVELSHIPQFGQYDNIATAGFAGFTELINQQHNSFSFNDLDTFERLRKQGVTDETILPYYPYRDDGKKVFDLLRDFTEQYISLYYDSDADVVNDFELQAWADELSNEATGTPNSANGKIKDFPPAFQNRRQLINAIHLILWTASGQHAAVNYPLLEYASFVPNMPGKYYDVDGVAGFQPERFPTGSQSITQVNFANLQTTLRHDSLLDYGADIEDPPAQALVTSFAAQSSTLEASLIATNLQNVADGHLNYAYLFPSLITNSNSV
;
A
#
# COMPACT_ATOMS: atom_id res chain seq x y z
N MET A 1 29.53 -16.49 -15.26
CA MET A 1 29.39 -17.85 -14.69
C MET A 1 28.76 -17.85 -13.29
N LYS A 2 29.23 -17.04 -12.32
CA LYS A 2 28.63 -16.94 -10.97
C LYS A 2 27.18 -16.41 -10.97
N SER A 3 26.87 -15.38 -11.75
CA SER A 3 25.51 -14.84 -11.89
C SER A 3 24.55 -15.81 -12.59
N VAL A 4 25.06 -16.60 -13.53
CA VAL A 4 24.30 -17.68 -14.22
C VAL A 4 24.02 -18.83 -13.26
N LEU A 5 24.97 -19.20 -12.39
CA LEU A 5 24.78 -20.21 -11.35
C LEU A 5 23.83 -19.75 -10.24
N ALA A 6 23.83 -18.46 -9.88
CA ALA A 6 22.87 -17.86 -8.96
C ALA A 6 21.44 -17.86 -9.55
N LEU A 7 21.28 -17.49 -10.82
CA LEU A 7 20.01 -17.61 -11.55
C LEU A 7 19.54 -19.08 -11.58
N ILE A 8 20.40 -20.02 -11.95
CA ILE A 8 20.07 -21.47 -11.96
C ILE A 8 19.66 -21.96 -10.56
N ALA A 9 20.31 -21.49 -9.49
CA ALA A 9 19.96 -21.85 -8.11
C ALA A 9 18.61 -21.26 -7.67
N ILE A 10 18.32 -19.99 -8.00
CA ILE A 10 17.04 -19.34 -7.73
C ILE A 10 15.90 -20.05 -8.46
N PHE A 11 16.12 -20.45 -9.72
CA PHE A 11 15.09 -21.09 -10.54
C PHE A 11 14.91 -22.59 -10.25
N ALA A 12 15.93 -23.28 -9.75
CA ALA A 12 15.82 -24.67 -9.30
C ALA A 12 14.97 -24.82 -8.01
N ILE A 13 14.70 -23.72 -7.31
CA ILE A 13 13.92 -23.69 -6.05
C ILE A 13 12.44 -23.34 -6.31
N LEU A 14 12.11 -22.79 -7.48
CA LEU A 14 10.71 -22.44 -7.81
C LEU A 14 9.93 -23.68 -8.29
N PRO A 15 8.71 -23.91 -7.77
CA PRO A 15 7.85 -24.99 -8.24
C PRO A 15 7.18 -24.55 -9.55
N LEU A 16 7.96 -24.52 -10.63
CA LEU A 16 7.47 -24.17 -11.96
C LEU A 16 6.94 -25.43 -12.68
N PRO A 17 5.83 -25.33 -13.45
CA PRO A 17 5.41 -26.37 -14.37
C PRO A 17 6.53 -26.79 -15.35
N SER A 18 6.51 -28.03 -15.84
CA SER A 18 7.55 -28.55 -16.75
C SER A 18 7.73 -27.72 -18.04
N SER A 19 6.66 -27.11 -18.56
CA SER A 19 6.70 -26.20 -19.72
C SER A 19 7.44 -24.88 -19.45
N GLN A 20 7.40 -24.39 -18.21
CA GLN A 20 8.17 -23.22 -17.75
C GLN A 20 9.66 -23.56 -17.62
N TYR A 21 10.00 -24.75 -17.13
CA TYR A 21 11.38 -25.25 -17.10
C TYR A 21 12.03 -25.32 -18.49
N GLU A 22 11.31 -25.76 -19.52
CA GLU A 22 11.80 -25.81 -20.91
C GLU A 22 12.05 -24.42 -21.52
N ARG A 23 11.18 -23.45 -21.23
CA ARG A 23 11.35 -22.06 -21.68
C ARG A 23 12.53 -21.40 -20.97
N LEU A 24 12.68 -21.68 -19.68
CA LEU A 24 13.75 -21.13 -18.85
C LEU A 24 15.12 -21.72 -19.22
N THR A 25 15.17 -23.02 -19.56
CA THR A 25 16.38 -23.64 -20.14
C THR A 25 16.69 -23.11 -21.53
N SER A 26 15.69 -22.81 -22.36
CA SER A 26 15.88 -22.11 -23.65
C SER A 26 16.45 -20.70 -23.46
N ILE A 27 16.02 -19.97 -22.43
CA ILE A 27 16.53 -18.63 -22.08
C ILE A 27 17.97 -18.70 -21.56
N ILE A 28 18.27 -19.65 -20.65
CA ILE A 28 19.64 -19.90 -20.18
C ILE A 28 20.55 -20.30 -21.35
N ALA A 29 20.06 -21.13 -22.28
CA ALA A 29 20.79 -21.51 -23.48
C ALA A 29 21.01 -20.33 -24.44
N GLY A 30 20.02 -19.44 -24.62
CA GLY A 30 20.17 -18.21 -25.38
C GLY A 30 21.19 -17.24 -24.76
N PHE A 31 21.23 -17.15 -23.43
CA PHE A 31 22.19 -16.32 -22.68
C PHE A 31 23.62 -16.85 -22.79
N LEU A 32 23.79 -18.19 -22.81
CA LEU A 32 25.09 -18.85 -23.01
C LEU A 32 25.56 -18.72 -24.47
N ASN A 33 24.66 -18.78 -25.46
CA ASN A 33 24.99 -18.67 -26.88
C ASN A 33 25.35 -17.24 -27.33
N ASN A 34 24.81 -16.20 -26.69
CA ASN A 34 25.07 -14.81 -27.07
C ASN A 34 26.30 -14.19 -26.39
N ASN A 35 26.83 -14.80 -25.32
CA ASN A 35 27.92 -14.24 -24.51
C ASN A 35 29.20 -15.11 -24.45
N VAL A 36 29.29 -16.16 -25.26
CA VAL A 36 30.46 -17.03 -25.32
C VAL A 36 30.93 -17.17 -26.76
N CYS A 37 31.93 -16.37 -27.15
CA CYS A 37 32.82 -16.77 -28.23
C CYS A 37 33.62 -17.99 -27.75
N GLU A 38 33.43 -19.12 -28.44
CA GLU A 38 34.21 -20.36 -28.37
C GLU A 38 34.28 -21.08 -27.01
N VAL A 39 33.33 -21.97 -26.72
CA VAL A 39 33.62 -23.26 -26.04
C VAL A 39 32.60 -24.33 -26.48
N GLU A 40 32.89 -25.07 -27.55
CA GLU A 40 32.08 -26.21 -28.02
C GLU A 40 32.05 -27.40 -27.01
N SER A 41 32.84 -27.39 -25.94
CA SER A 41 32.97 -28.54 -25.02
C SER A 41 32.09 -28.52 -23.76
N ASP A 42 31.48 -27.40 -23.37
CA ASP A 42 30.66 -27.33 -22.14
C ASP A 42 29.15 -27.50 -22.37
N GLY A 43 28.67 -27.24 -23.59
CA GLY A 43 27.26 -27.48 -23.96
C GLY A 43 26.84 -28.96 -23.91
N GLN A 44 27.77 -29.89 -24.16
CA GLN A 44 27.51 -31.32 -24.02
C GLN A 44 27.44 -31.78 -22.55
N ARG A 45 28.12 -31.06 -21.64
CA ARG A 45 28.16 -31.38 -20.20
C ARG A 45 26.92 -30.87 -19.47
N LEU A 46 26.36 -29.74 -19.90
CA LEU A 46 25.07 -29.25 -19.39
C LEU A 46 23.90 -30.13 -19.86
N ASN A 47 23.92 -30.57 -21.13
CA ASN A 47 22.92 -31.49 -21.66
C ASN A 47 22.95 -32.88 -20.97
N SER A 48 24.11 -33.32 -20.46
CA SER A 48 24.19 -34.58 -19.69
C SER A 48 23.70 -34.41 -18.24
N ILE A 49 23.88 -33.24 -17.63
CA ILE A 49 23.34 -32.91 -16.31
C ILE A 49 21.81 -32.77 -16.37
N ILE A 50 21.28 -32.11 -17.40
CA ILE A 50 19.83 -31.95 -17.60
C ILE A 50 19.15 -33.30 -17.90
N LYS A 51 19.77 -34.17 -18.71
CA LYS A 51 19.24 -35.53 -18.96
C LYS A 51 19.21 -36.41 -17.70
N ASN A 52 20.12 -36.20 -16.75
CA ASN A 52 20.22 -36.99 -15.52
C ASN A 52 19.36 -36.46 -14.36
N LEU A 53 18.78 -35.25 -14.48
CA LEU A 53 17.82 -34.72 -13.51
C LEU A 53 16.41 -35.29 -13.69
N SER A 54 16.14 -35.91 -14.84
CA SER A 54 14.97 -36.76 -15.07
C SER A 54 15.29 -38.20 -14.67
N ILE A 55 14.73 -38.63 -13.54
CA ILE A 55 14.60 -40.03 -13.07
C ILE A 55 15.89 -40.64 -12.47
N LYS A 56 16.00 -40.61 -11.13
CA LYS A 56 16.14 -41.80 -10.27
C LYS A 56 16.20 -41.45 -8.77
N ASN A 57 15.11 -41.75 -8.07
CA ASN A 57 15.12 -42.16 -6.66
C ASN A 57 15.91 -43.48 -6.55
N GLN A 58 17.15 -43.47 -6.05
CA GLN A 58 17.77 -44.66 -5.46
C GLN A 58 18.94 -44.28 -4.55
N LYS A 59 18.87 -44.71 -3.28
CA LYS A 59 19.96 -44.71 -2.31
C LYS A 59 21.12 -45.55 -2.87
N ASP A 60 22.32 -44.98 -2.95
CA ASP A 60 23.55 -45.74 -3.21
C ASP A 60 24.63 -45.37 -2.19
N PRO A 61 25.07 -46.31 -1.32
CA PRO A 61 26.09 -46.09 -0.31
C PRO A 61 27.47 -46.52 -0.84
N GLN A 62 28.07 -45.77 -1.78
CA GLN A 62 29.46 -45.99 -2.19
C GLN A 62 30.17 -44.68 -2.55
N CYS A 63 30.57 -43.91 -1.55
CA CYS A 63 31.55 -42.84 -1.71
C CYS A 63 32.35 -42.65 -0.41
N CYS A 64 33.04 -43.69 0.05
CA CYS A 64 34.06 -43.60 1.10
C CYS A 64 35.05 -44.77 0.96
N GLU A 65 35.94 -44.75 -0.03
CA GLU A 65 37.18 -45.55 0.01
C GLU A 65 38.34 -44.76 -0.58
N GLY A 66 39.39 -44.60 0.24
CA GLY A 66 40.65 -43.94 -0.10
C GLY A 66 41.11 -43.08 1.07
N TRP A 67 42.34 -43.28 1.51
CA TRP A 67 43.03 -42.65 2.66
C TRP A 67 42.99 -43.45 3.97
N SER A 68 43.77 -44.53 3.96
CA SER A 68 44.41 -45.07 5.17
C SER A 68 45.56 -44.16 5.63
N ARG A 69 45.76 -44.05 6.95
CA ARG A 69 47.04 -43.69 7.58
C ARG A 69 47.45 -44.75 8.62
N PRO A 70 48.75 -44.95 8.85
CA PRO A 70 49.27 -46.04 9.67
C PRO A 70 49.28 -45.69 11.17
N ASN A 71 49.25 -46.76 11.96
CA ASN A 71 49.36 -46.86 13.43
C ASN A 71 48.03 -46.76 14.18
N GLY A 72 47.47 -47.93 14.45
CA GLY A 72 46.30 -48.11 15.30
C GLY A 72 46.57 -47.93 16.78
N ILE A 73 45.50 -47.63 17.50
CA ILE A 73 44.97 -48.41 18.63
C ILE A 73 43.44 -48.31 18.53
N ILE A 74 42.79 -49.47 18.60
CA ILE A 74 41.33 -49.65 18.64
C ILE A 74 40.88 -49.52 20.09
N TYR A 75 39.79 -48.77 20.33
CA TYR A 75 38.77 -49.16 21.31
C TYR A 75 37.38 -48.72 20.79
N GLY A 76 36.46 -49.70 20.68
CA GLY A 76 35.01 -49.48 20.64
C GLY A 76 34.50 -48.86 21.95
N GLU A 77 33.27 -48.39 22.09
CA GLU A 77 31.99 -48.76 21.47
C GLU A 77 31.08 -47.50 21.37
N ASP A 78 30.10 -47.56 20.47
CA ASP A 78 29.02 -46.59 20.14
C ASP A 78 28.05 -46.24 21.29
N PRO A 79 27.04 -45.32 21.15
CA PRO A 79 26.83 -44.26 20.16
C PRO A 79 26.38 -42.89 20.74
N CYS A 80 26.32 -41.87 19.87
CA CYS A 80 25.61 -40.59 20.03
C CYS A 80 26.07 -39.63 21.14
N PHE A 81 27.01 -38.71 20.84
CA PHE A 81 26.97 -37.31 21.33
C PHE A 81 27.97 -36.44 20.52
N THR A 82 27.52 -35.22 20.20
CA THR A 82 28.24 -34.08 19.58
C THR A 82 29.70 -33.88 19.99
N PRO A 83 30.63 -33.50 19.08
CA PRO A 83 31.90 -32.91 19.48
C PRO A 83 31.82 -31.37 19.54
N VAL A 84 31.85 -30.85 20.77
CA VAL A 84 32.32 -29.51 21.08
C VAL A 84 33.83 -29.47 20.85
N CYS A 85 34.32 -28.65 19.92
CA CYS A 85 35.75 -28.33 19.85
C CYS A 85 36.13 -27.42 21.03
N ARG A 86 36.65 -28.02 22.11
CA ARG A 86 37.58 -27.34 23.01
C ARG A 86 38.99 -27.69 22.61
N GLN A 87 39.79 -26.69 22.27
CA GLN A 87 41.23 -26.78 22.50
C GLN A 87 41.73 -25.52 23.19
N SER A 88 42.45 -25.78 24.27
CA SER A 88 42.99 -24.82 25.23
C SER A 88 44.12 -24.01 24.61
N CYS A 89 43.93 -22.70 24.48
CA CYS A 89 45.07 -21.76 24.47
C CYS A 89 45.51 -21.55 25.91
N GLY A 90 46.80 -21.79 26.18
CA GLY A 90 47.42 -21.48 27.47
C GLY A 90 47.27 -20.00 27.83
N LYS A 91 47.30 -19.70 29.12
CA LYS A 91 47.05 -18.36 29.69
C LYS A 91 47.84 -17.26 28.97
N GLY A 92 47.08 -16.33 28.38
CA GLY A 92 47.50 -14.97 28.04
C GLY A 92 48.39 -14.84 26.82
N GLU A 93 47.79 -14.87 25.62
CA GLU A 93 48.16 -14.06 24.43
C GLU A 93 47.27 -14.44 23.24
N PHE A 94 46.87 -13.45 22.43
CA PHE A 94 46.06 -13.60 21.21
C PHE A 94 46.94 -14.01 20.03
N CYS A 95 46.59 -15.08 19.30
CA CYS A 95 47.17 -15.38 18.00
C CYS A 95 46.18 -15.03 16.88
N ILE A 96 46.53 -14.01 16.10
CA ILE A 96 45.98 -13.70 14.78
C ILE A 96 46.81 -14.48 13.76
N LEU A 97 46.18 -15.14 12.78
CA LEU A 97 46.81 -15.39 11.50
C LEU A 97 45.85 -15.09 10.33
N PRO A 98 46.35 -14.44 9.26
CA PRO A 98 45.55 -13.98 8.12
C PRO A 98 45.62 -14.94 6.92
N GLU A 99 44.59 -14.82 6.08
CA GLU A 99 44.54 -15.11 4.64
C GLU A 99 44.58 -16.57 4.13
N THR A 100 43.50 -16.86 3.37
CA THR A 100 43.36 -17.83 2.27
C THR A 100 43.31 -19.33 2.58
N CYS A 101 42.11 -19.90 2.43
CA CYS A 101 41.93 -21.09 1.59
C CYS A 101 40.50 -21.19 1.02
N LEU A 102 40.47 -21.54 -0.27
CA LEU A 102 39.35 -21.65 -1.19
C LEU A 102 38.50 -22.90 -0.87
N CYS A 103 37.17 -22.78 -0.80
CA CYS A 103 36.27 -23.93 -0.87
C CYS A 103 35.22 -23.72 -1.97
N VAL A 104 35.41 -24.45 -3.07
CA VAL A 104 34.35 -24.81 -4.03
C VAL A 104 33.71 -26.06 -3.47
N GLY A 105 32.44 -26.00 -3.06
CA GLY A 105 31.72 -27.13 -2.50
C GLY A 105 30.25 -26.79 -2.34
N ILE A 106 29.42 -27.57 -3.00
CA ILE A 106 27.96 -27.47 -3.08
C ILE A 106 27.36 -28.08 -1.80
N TYR A 107 26.28 -27.46 -1.30
CA TYR A 107 25.41 -27.82 -0.16
C TYR A 107 25.94 -27.60 1.27
N SER A 108 25.11 -26.87 2.02
CA SER A 108 24.76 -26.99 3.45
C SER A 108 25.82 -27.57 4.39
N ASP A 109 26.33 -26.70 5.25
CA ASP A 109 26.53 -26.89 6.70
C ASP A 109 27.79 -26.16 7.16
N CYS A 110 27.58 -24.96 7.72
CA CYS A 110 28.38 -24.33 8.80
C CYS A 110 28.23 -22.80 8.75
N PHE A 111 27.13 -22.24 9.25
CA PHE A 111 27.15 -20.87 9.77
C PHE A 111 26.22 -20.74 10.99
N PHE A 112 26.62 -21.40 12.07
CA PHE A 112 26.18 -21.08 13.43
C PHE A 112 27.27 -20.21 14.08
N ASN A 113 27.09 -18.89 14.01
CA ASN A 113 27.29 -17.93 15.10
C ASN A 113 27.35 -16.51 14.55
N SER A 114 26.38 -15.72 14.97
CA SER A 114 26.14 -14.31 14.67
C SER A 114 27.30 -13.40 15.11
N GLN A 115 28.35 -13.31 14.29
CA GLN A 115 29.30 -12.20 14.34
C GLN A 115 29.39 -11.56 12.97
N PHE A 116 28.49 -10.60 12.75
CA PHE A 116 28.54 -9.67 11.63
C PHE A 116 29.78 -8.79 11.80
N PHE A 117 30.69 -8.82 10.82
CA PHE A 117 31.78 -7.87 10.75
C PHE A 117 31.21 -6.51 10.32
N LYS A 118 30.93 -5.66 11.30
CA LYS A 118 30.70 -4.24 11.07
C LYS A 118 32.01 -3.65 10.56
N SER A 119 32.10 -3.36 9.27
CA SER A 119 33.12 -2.44 8.76
C SER A 119 33.00 -1.15 9.59
N GLN A 120 34.10 -0.62 10.11
CA GLN A 120 34.10 0.58 10.96
C GLN A 120 33.46 1.79 10.27
N ASP A 121 33.22 1.73 8.96
CA ASP A 121 32.87 2.89 8.15
C ASP A 121 31.51 2.79 7.44
N ASN A 122 30.77 1.66 7.48
CA ASN A 122 29.41 1.52 6.90
C ASN A 122 29.19 1.99 5.42
N THR A 123 30.24 2.28 4.63
CA THR A 123 30.11 3.05 3.37
C THR A 123 30.60 2.40 2.08
N ASP A 124 31.08 1.16 2.07
CA ASP A 124 31.65 0.59 0.83
C ASP A 124 30.55 0.01 -0.09
N LEU A 125 29.99 0.83 -0.97
CA LEU A 125 29.31 0.36 -2.20
C LEU A 125 30.39 -0.17 -3.15
N LEU A 126 30.31 -1.45 -3.50
CA LEU A 126 31.19 -2.09 -4.48
C LEU A 126 30.47 -2.20 -5.83
N ILE A 127 31.04 -1.59 -6.87
CA ILE A 127 30.51 -1.54 -8.24
C ILE A 127 31.15 -2.62 -9.11
N GLU A 128 30.36 -3.42 -9.82
CA GLU A 128 30.91 -4.31 -10.86
C GLU A 128 31.21 -3.50 -12.15
N SER A 129 32.47 -3.45 -12.57
CA SER A 129 32.85 -2.85 -13.85
C SER A 129 32.25 -3.63 -15.03
N LYS A 130 31.46 -2.97 -15.88
CA LYS A 130 30.90 -3.53 -17.15
C LYS A 130 31.97 -4.07 -18.11
N LYS A 131 33.24 -3.68 -17.94
CA LYS A 131 34.33 -4.08 -18.84
C LYS A 131 35.07 -5.33 -18.39
N ASP A 132 35.13 -5.57 -17.07
CA ASP A 132 36.03 -6.57 -16.48
C ASP A 132 35.39 -7.45 -15.39
N HIS A 133 34.10 -7.28 -15.06
CA HIS A 133 33.40 -8.03 -14.01
C HIS A 133 34.09 -8.00 -12.63
N LYS A 134 34.87 -6.94 -12.36
CA LYS A 134 35.55 -6.71 -11.08
C LYS A 134 34.77 -5.73 -10.23
N LEU A 135 34.59 -6.06 -8.96
CA LEU A 135 34.06 -5.17 -7.93
C LEU A 135 35.10 -4.08 -7.62
N VAL A 136 34.74 -2.82 -7.87
CA VAL A 136 35.52 -1.61 -7.61
C VAL A 136 34.75 -0.80 -6.58
N GLY A 137 35.36 -0.54 -5.42
CA GLY A 137 34.75 0.36 -4.43
C GLY A 137 34.64 1.79 -4.96
N LEU A 138 33.60 2.50 -4.53
CA LEU A 138 33.52 3.95 -4.74
C LEU A 138 34.84 4.60 -4.26
N PRO A 139 35.42 5.55 -5.02
CA PRO A 139 36.68 6.17 -4.66
C PRO A 139 36.58 6.83 -3.27
N ARG A 140 37.48 6.45 -2.35
CA ARG A 140 37.62 7.12 -1.06
C ARG A 140 38.14 8.54 -1.28
N SER A 141 37.40 9.53 -0.80
CA SER A 141 37.93 10.89 -0.67
C SER A 141 39.03 10.90 0.41
N ASN A 142 40.06 11.72 0.20
CA ASN A 142 41.11 11.93 1.22
C ASN A 142 40.67 12.93 2.31
N HIS A 143 39.43 13.43 2.25
CA HIS A 143 38.87 14.41 3.17
C HIS A 143 37.45 13.99 3.59
N THR A 144 37.08 14.29 4.84
CA THR A 144 35.78 13.94 5.42
C THR A 144 34.69 14.90 4.93
N CYS A 145 33.62 14.36 4.36
CA CYS A 145 32.47 15.13 3.89
C CYS A 145 31.27 14.96 4.83
N PRO A 146 30.64 16.07 5.30
CA PRO A 146 29.46 15.99 6.14
C PRO A 146 28.23 15.56 5.35
N VAL A 147 27.24 15.04 6.06
CA VAL A 147 25.88 14.88 5.54
C VAL A 147 25.21 16.25 5.56
N ASP A 148 24.95 16.81 4.39
CA ASP A 148 24.35 18.14 4.26
C ASP A 148 23.85 18.39 2.82
N ILE A 149 23.10 19.45 2.59
CA ILE A 149 22.66 19.87 1.25
C ILE A 149 23.83 20.52 0.48
N PRO A 150 23.83 20.48 -0.87
CA PRO A 150 25.00 20.86 -1.66
C PRO A 150 25.48 22.31 -1.45
N GLN A 151 24.64 23.20 -0.94
CA GLN A 151 24.94 24.60 -0.67
C GLN A 151 25.87 24.78 0.54
N PHE A 152 25.89 23.83 1.47
CA PHE A 152 26.62 23.94 2.74
C PHE A 152 27.87 23.04 2.82
N VAL A 153 28.17 22.29 1.76
CA VAL A 153 29.37 21.46 1.70
C VAL A 153 30.51 22.13 0.92
N SER A 154 31.75 21.70 1.20
CA SER A 154 32.93 22.24 0.51
C SER A 154 32.94 21.87 -0.98
N ALA A 155 33.64 22.66 -1.80
CA ALA A 155 33.83 22.35 -3.22
C ALA A 155 34.49 20.99 -3.48
N ALA A 156 35.36 20.53 -2.55
CA ALA A 156 35.96 19.20 -2.64
C ALA A 156 34.91 18.10 -2.45
N CYS A 157 33.99 18.28 -1.49
CA CYS A 157 32.87 17.34 -1.30
C CYS A 157 31.88 17.36 -2.46
N LEU A 158 31.62 18.51 -3.08
CA LEU A 158 30.82 18.56 -4.31
C LEU A 158 31.47 17.78 -5.45
N ALA A 159 32.79 17.83 -5.60
CA ALA A 159 33.50 17.07 -6.62
C ALA A 159 33.43 15.54 -6.37
N ASP A 160 33.53 15.11 -5.11
CA ASP A 160 33.35 13.70 -4.74
C ASP A 160 31.93 13.22 -5.04
N ARG A 161 30.92 14.02 -4.64
CA ARG A 161 29.50 13.76 -4.95
C ARG A 161 29.27 13.61 -6.44
N GLN A 162 29.82 14.52 -7.26
CA GLN A 162 29.70 14.42 -8.72
C GLN A 162 30.36 13.16 -9.29
N THR A 163 31.49 12.74 -8.73
CA THR A 163 32.17 11.50 -9.13
C THR A 163 31.33 10.27 -8.76
N GLU A 164 30.77 10.26 -7.56
CA GLU A 164 29.85 9.22 -7.08
C GLU A 164 28.61 9.12 -7.98
N LEU A 165 27.92 10.24 -8.22
CA LEU A 165 26.72 10.29 -9.05
C LEU A 165 27.00 9.86 -10.48
N ALA A 166 28.12 10.30 -11.07
CA ALA A 166 28.52 9.87 -12.42
C ALA A 166 28.71 8.35 -12.51
N GLN A 167 29.23 7.70 -11.45
CA GLN A 167 29.33 6.24 -11.39
C GLN A 167 27.96 5.60 -11.20
N SER A 168 27.17 6.09 -10.25
CA SER A 168 25.83 5.59 -9.95
C SER A 168 24.90 5.63 -11.17
N GLN A 169 24.96 6.71 -11.96
CA GLN A 169 24.19 6.88 -13.19
C GLN A 169 24.53 5.85 -14.30
N THR A 170 25.66 5.13 -14.20
CA THR A 170 26.00 4.02 -15.11
C THR A 170 25.37 2.68 -14.73
N ILE A 171 24.94 2.56 -13.46
CA ILE A 171 24.38 1.36 -12.84
C ILE A 171 22.85 1.47 -12.77
N TYR A 172 22.38 2.63 -12.30
CA TYR A 172 20.98 2.92 -12.11
C TYR A 172 20.47 3.73 -13.28
N ALA A 173 19.53 3.15 -14.00
CA ALA A 173 18.78 3.82 -15.04
C ALA A 173 17.35 3.33 -15.00
N LEU A 174 16.41 4.22 -15.31
CA LEU A 174 15.07 3.82 -15.69
C LEU A 174 15.09 3.48 -17.17
N ARG A 175 14.51 2.35 -17.53
CA ARG A 175 14.48 1.92 -18.94
C ARG A 175 13.55 2.87 -19.71
N GLN A 176 13.93 3.28 -20.92
CA GLN A 176 13.15 4.29 -21.67
C GLN A 176 12.24 3.70 -22.75
N THR A 177 12.38 2.41 -23.07
CA THR A 177 11.64 1.72 -24.15
C THR A 177 11.08 0.36 -23.71
N PRO A 178 9.95 -0.09 -24.28
CA PRO A 178 9.63 -1.51 -24.31
C PRO A 178 10.77 -2.21 -25.06
N ASP A 179 11.50 -3.10 -24.37
CA ASP A 179 12.50 -3.93 -25.05
C ASP A 179 11.75 -5.03 -25.81
N PHE A 180 11.54 -4.79 -27.11
CA PHE A 180 10.86 -5.73 -28.01
C PHE A 180 11.63 -7.05 -28.22
N ASN A 181 12.89 -7.14 -27.75
CA ASN A 181 13.74 -8.31 -27.91
C ASN A 181 13.84 -9.17 -26.65
N ASN A 182 13.20 -8.78 -25.54
CA ASN A 182 13.16 -9.59 -24.33
C ASN A 182 11.93 -10.53 -24.35
N PRO A 183 12.09 -11.85 -24.58
CA PRO A 183 10.98 -12.79 -24.61
C PRO A 183 10.28 -12.99 -23.25
N LEU A 184 10.84 -12.44 -22.16
CA LEU A 184 10.24 -12.40 -20.83
C LEU A 184 9.34 -11.20 -20.60
N ARG A 185 9.26 -10.24 -21.55
CA ARG A 185 8.50 -9.01 -21.37
C ARG A 185 7.54 -8.79 -22.54
N ASP A 186 6.29 -8.55 -22.19
CA ASP A 186 5.31 -8.12 -23.16
C ASP A 186 5.47 -6.60 -23.40
N PRO A 187 5.68 -6.16 -24.64
CA PRO A 187 5.82 -4.74 -24.98
C PRO A 187 4.55 -3.93 -24.69
N THR A 188 3.44 -4.58 -24.34
CA THR A 188 2.18 -3.91 -23.98
C THR A 188 2.13 -3.40 -22.54
N VAL A 189 3.03 -3.79 -21.62
CA VAL A 189 3.07 -3.20 -20.26
C VAL A 189 3.74 -1.81 -20.30
N LEU A 190 2.93 -0.76 -20.10
CA LEU A 190 3.27 0.66 -20.28
C LEU A 190 3.88 1.35 -19.06
N ILE A 191 3.94 0.70 -17.89
CA ILE A 191 4.59 1.30 -16.71
C ILE A 191 6.06 1.64 -17.09
N PRO A 192 6.52 2.89 -16.84
CA PRO A 192 7.95 3.21 -16.91
C PRO A 192 8.70 2.16 -16.10
N PRO A 193 9.65 1.50 -16.74
CA PRO A 193 10.15 0.21 -16.28
C PRO A 193 10.91 0.32 -14.98
N LEU A 194 10.61 -0.67 -14.17
CA LEU A 194 11.53 -1.40 -13.33
C LEU A 194 12.99 -1.20 -13.77
N TRP A 195 13.84 -0.82 -12.83
CA TRP A 195 15.28 -0.62 -12.97
C TRP A 195 15.91 -1.34 -14.18
N ASP A 196 16.55 -0.57 -15.07
CA ASP A 196 17.18 -1.03 -16.31
C ASP A 196 18.50 -1.78 -16.10
N ALA A 197 18.49 -2.73 -15.17
CA ALA A 197 19.53 -3.71 -15.00
C ALA A 197 19.10 -5.03 -15.64
N ASP A 198 20.04 -5.77 -16.21
CA ASP A 198 19.82 -7.20 -16.40
C ASP A 198 19.78 -7.91 -15.02
N PRO A 199 19.18 -9.10 -14.90
CA PRO A 199 19.07 -9.79 -13.62
C PRO A 199 20.42 -10.02 -12.93
N GLY A 200 21.49 -10.29 -13.70
CA GLY A 200 22.82 -10.50 -13.15
C GLY A 200 23.37 -9.24 -12.49
N THR A 201 23.23 -8.08 -13.13
CA THR A 201 23.59 -6.79 -12.55
C THR A 201 22.76 -6.47 -11.31
N ALA A 202 21.44 -6.68 -11.36
CA ALA A 202 20.55 -6.37 -10.24
C ALA A 202 20.91 -7.16 -8.98
N PHE A 203 21.08 -8.47 -9.12
CA PHE A 203 21.47 -9.35 -8.01
C PHE A 203 22.93 -9.14 -7.58
N GLY A 204 23.82 -8.78 -8.52
CA GLY A 204 25.20 -8.45 -8.22
C GLY A 204 25.33 -7.23 -7.31
N VAL A 205 24.57 -6.18 -7.59
CA VAL A 205 24.47 -4.98 -6.74
C VAL A 205 23.88 -5.31 -5.38
N ALA A 206 22.79 -6.07 -5.32
CA ALA A 206 22.19 -6.48 -4.04
C ALA A 206 23.18 -7.29 -3.18
N PHE A 207 23.97 -8.16 -3.80
CA PHE A 207 25.00 -8.94 -3.11
C PHE A 207 26.18 -8.08 -2.65
N SER A 208 26.52 -7.02 -3.38
CA SER A 208 27.69 -6.19 -3.10
C SER A 208 27.39 -5.01 -2.18
N ASP A 209 26.14 -4.61 -2.05
CA ASP A 209 25.68 -3.55 -1.17
C ASP A 209 25.50 -4.09 0.27
N PRO A 210 26.23 -3.58 1.28
CA PRO A 210 26.11 -4.01 2.68
C PRO A 210 24.71 -3.85 3.31
N LEU A 211 23.87 -2.98 2.74
CA LEU A 211 22.50 -2.75 3.20
C LEU A 211 21.50 -3.72 2.54
N GLU A 212 21.71 -4.07 1.27
CA GLU A 212 20.84 -4.98 0.52
C GLU A 212 21.19 -6.46 0.78
N ASN A 213 22.47 -6.76 1.00
CA ASN A 213 22.97 -8.13 1.11
C ASN A 213 22.27 -8.93 2.22
N PRO A 214 22.10 -8.41 3.46
CA PRO A 214 21.38 -9.12 4.51
C PRO A 214 19.94 -9.45 4.11
N TRP A 215 19.23 -8.48 3.51
CA TRP A 215 17.87 -8.69 3.00
C TRP A 215 17.83 -9.76 1.92
N PHE A 216 18.75 -9.72 0.95
CA PHE A 216 18.77 -10.65 -0.18
C PHE A 216 18.89 -12.10 0.29
N PHE A 217 19.75 -12.36 1.27
CA PHE A 217 19.85 -13.69 1.87
C PHE A 217 18.59 -14.09 2.63
N SER A 218 18.02 -13.21 3.45
CA SER A 218 16.76 -13.48 4.15
C SER A 218 15.62 -13.82 3.19
N TYR A 219 15.54 -13.11 2.06
CA TYR A 219 14.55 -13.38 1.02
C TYR A 219 14.81 -14.70 0.30
N GLN A 220 16.08 -15.03 0.00
CA GLN A 220 16.43 -16.32 -0.59
C GLN A 220 16.04 -17.51 0.32
N PHE A 221 16.29 -17.41 1.63
CA PHE A 221 15.83 -18.43 2.58
C PHE A 221 14.31 -18.52 2.63
N THR A 222 13.63 -17.37 2.64
CA THR A 222 12.17 -17.31 2.60
C THR A 222 11.59 -18.03 1.37
N LEU A 223 12.17 -17.82 0.19
CA LEU A 223 11.80 -18.53 -1.05
C LEU A 223 11.94 -20.04 -0.91
N GLN A 224 13.08 -20.50 -0.37
CA GLN A 224 13.38 -21.91 -0.21
C GLN A 224 12.46 -22.57 0.82
N ASP A 225 12.23 -21.92 1.95
CA ASP A 225 11.37 -22.43 3.02
C ASP A 225 9.91 -22.49 2.57
N SER A 226 9.42 -21.47 1.85
CA SER A 226 8.06 -21.50 1.29
C SER A 226 7.90 -22.64 0.27
N ALA A 227 8.87 -22.85 -0.62
CA ALA A 227 8.84 -23.95 -1.58
C ALA A 227 8.87 -25.33 -0.89
N ASN A 228 9.71 -25.48 0.13
CA ASN A 228 9.78 -26.70 0.94
C ASN A 228 8.47 -26.95 1.68
N LEU A 229 7.83 -25.91 2.20
CA LEU A 229 6.55 -26.00 2.90
C LEU A 229 5.44 -26.50 1.94
N ALA A 230 5.34 -25.90 0.75
CA ALA A 230 4.40 -26.35 -0.28
C ALA A 230 4.66 -27.81 -0.71
N ALA A 231 5.92 -28.18 -0.94
CA ALA A 231 6.30 -29.56 -1.26
C ALA A 231 5.98 -30.55 -0.13
N THR A 232 6.16 -30.13 1.13
CA THR A 232 5.83 -30.95 2.31
C THR A 232 4.33 -31.20 2.37
N PHE A 233 3.49 -30.18 2.15
CA PHE A 233 2.05 -30.35 2.12
C PHE A 233 1.61 -31.33 1.01
N LEU A 234 2.20 -31.23 -0.18
CA LEU A 234 1.91 -32.09 -1.33
C LEU A 234 2.30 -33.56 -1.11
N THR A 235 3.41 -33.80 -0.41
CA THR A 235 3.97 -35.14 -0.20
C THR A 235 3.43 -35.84 1.04
N THR A 236 2.89 -35.09 1.99
CA THR A 236 2.16 -35.66 3.14
C THR A 236 0.72 -36.00 2.73
N GLY A 237 0.18 -37.12 3.23
CA GLY A 237 -1.26 -37.41 3.16
C GLY A 237 -1.88 -37.71 1.79
N ASN A 238 -1.10 -37.96 0.72
CA ASN A 238 -1.61 -38.13 -0.66
C ASN A 238 -2.30 -36.86 -1.24
N ASN A 239 -1.94 -35.68 -0.72
CA ASN A 239 -2.57 -34.40 -1.08
C ASN A 239 -2.23 -33.91 -2.51
N SER A 240 -1.12 -34.39 -3.10
CA SER A 240 -0.70 -34.00 -4.46
C SER A 240 -1.61 -34.50 -5.59
N LEU A 241 -2.51 -35.44 -5.31
CA LEU A 241 -3.40 -36.07 -6.29
C LEU A 241 -4.88 -35.94 -5.94
N ARG A 242 -5.22 -35.23 -4.85
CA ARG A 242 -6.59 -35.11 -4.35
C ARG A 242 -7.13 -33.72 -4.66
N ASP A 243 -8.21 -33.66 -5.42
CA ASP A 243 -9.01 -32.44 -5.52
C ASP A 243 -9.68 -32.12 -4.19
N PHE A 244 -9.73 -30.83 -3.86
CA PHE A 244 -10.39 -30.36 -2.66
C PHE A 244 -11.89 -30.27 -2.91
N THR A 245 -12.63 -31.23 -2.37
CA THR A 245 -14.08 -31.38 -2.57
C THR A 245 -14.88 -31.04 -1.32
N VAL A 246 -14.22 -30.75 -0.20
CA VAL A 246 -14.86 -30.31 1.06
C VAL A 246 -14.10 -29.12 1.65
N ILE A 247 -14.79 -28.28 2.43
CA ILE A 247 -14.20 -27.06 3.04
C ILE A 247 -13.02 -27.41 3.95
N GLU A 248 -13.09 -28.56 4.62
CA GLU A 248 -12.07 -29.06 5.55
C GLU A 248 -10.70 -29.26 4.89
N ASP A 249 -10.65 -29.58 3.59
CA ASP A 249 -9.38 -29.69 2.86
C ASP A 249 -8.71 -28.31 2.75
N TYR A 250 -9.49 -27.25 2.49
CA TYR A 250 -9.00 -25.86 2.47
C TYR A 250 -8.60 -25.38 3.86
N LYS A 251 -9.35 -25.77 4.91
CA LYS A 251 -8.98 -25.46 6.31
C LYS A 251 -7.65 -26.09 6.68
N ALA A 252 -7.44 -27.36 6.31
CA ALA A 252 -6.19 -28.07 6.56
C ALA A 252 -4.99 -27.42 5.84
N LEU A 253 -5.18 -27.00 4.59
CA LEU A 253 -4.15 -26.25 3.86
C LEU A 253 -3.81 -24.91 4.54
N PHE A 254 -4.83 -24.13 4.90
CA PHE A 254 -4.64 -22.87 5.60
C PHE A 254 -3.88 -23.09 6.92
N SER A 255 -4.36 -23.98 7.79
CA SER A 255 -3.75 -24.22 9.10
C SER A 255 -2.31 -24.68 8.97
N PHE A 256 -1.99 -25.52 7.98
CA PHE A 256 -0.62 -25.97 7.75
C PHE A 256 0.36 -24.82 7.48
N PHE A 257 -0.01 -23.88 6.61
CA PHE A 257 0.84 -22.72 6.32
C PHE A 257 0.83 -21.70 7.47
N TYR A 258 -0.32 -21.48 8.09
CA TYR A 258 -0.47 -20.54 9.19
C TYR A 258 0.33 -20.98 10.44
N ASP A 259 0.29 -22.27 10.80
CA ASP A 259 1.06 -22.83 11.91
C ASP A 259 2.57 -22.74 11.66
N ALA A 260 3.00 -22.93 10.41
CA ALA A 260 4.40 -22.75 10.03
C ALA A 260 4.85 -21.29 10.22
N GLN A 261 3.99 -20.31 9.91
CA GLN A 261 4.26 -18.89 10.15
C GLN A 261 4.34 -18.55 11.64
N LEU A 262 3.43 -19.08 12.45
CA LEU A 262 3.46 -18.90 13.90
C LEU A 262 4.75 -19.47 14.52
N ALA A 263 5.25 -20.60 14.02
CA ALA A 263 6.49 -21.20 14.48
C ALA A 263 7.74 -20.34 14.22
N LEU A 264 7.69 -19.44 13.23
CA LEU A 264 8.78 -18.50 12.94
C LEU A 264 8.81 -17.29 13.91
N GLY A 265 7.87 -17.20 14.85
CA GLY A 265 7.80 -16.08 15.79
C GLY A 265 7.27 -14.79 15.16
N ASN A 266 6.75 -14.85 13.93
CA ASN A 266 5.94 -13.79 13.35
C ASN A 266 4.73 -13.62 14.29
N GLN A 267 4.71 -12.53 15.06
CA GLN A 267 3.68 -12.23 16.06
C GLN A 267 2.35 -11.89 15.39
N LEU A 268 1.73 -12.86 14.73
CA LEU A 268 0.33 -12.82 14.31
C LEU A 268 -0.52 -12.99 15.57
N THR A 269 -0.75 -11.89 16.27
CA THR A 269 -1.56 -11.90 17.49
C THR A 269 -3.06 -11.87 17.12
N MET A 270 -3.68 -13.05 16.98
CA MET A 270 -5.14 -13.37 17.08
C MET A 270 -5.98 -13.64 15.80
N PRO A 271 -7.05 -14.45 15.91
CA PRO A 271 -7.13 -15.84 15.48
C PRO A 271 -7.73 -16.00 14.08
N SER A 272 -7.04 -16.77 13.24
CA SER A 272 -7.55 -17.24 11.96
C SER A 272 -8.94 -17.87 12.04
N ASP A 273 -9.31 -18.42 13.20
CA ASP A 273 -10.61 -19.05 13.47
C ASP A 273 -11.80 -18.14 13.16
N LEU A 274 -11.68 -16.82 13.38
CA LEU A 274 -12.78 -15.88 13.06
C LEU A 274 -13.07 -15.83 11.56
N ILE A 275 -12.03 -15.92 10.71
CA ILE A 275 -12.19 -15.96 9.26
C ILE A 275 -12.53 -17.37 8.79
N ILE A 276 -11.82 -18.40 9.26
CA ILE A 276 -12.01 -19.78 8.81
C ILE A 276 -13.41 -20.29 9.13
N ASP A 277 -13.91 -20.02 10.33
CA ASP A 277 -15.21 -20.58 10.78
C ASP A 277 -16.39 -19.70 10.38
N ASN A 278 -16.16 -18.40 10.14
CA ASN A 278 -17.22 -17.44 9.87
C ASN A 278 -17.06 -16.68 8.53
N PHE A 279 -16.26 -17.17 7.57
CA PHE A 279 -16.11 -16.50 6.25
C PHE A 279 -17.44 -16.32 5.50
N SER A 280 -18.40 -17.22 5.77
CA SER A 280 -19.75 -17.17 5.22
C SER A 280 -20.67 -16.18 5.95
N ASP A 281 -20.23 -15.54 7.04
CA ASP A 281 -21.02 -14.56 7.78
C ASP A 281 -21.01 -13.19 7.11
N ASP A 282 -22.16 -12.51 7.17
CA ASP A 282 -22.32 -11.15 6.63
C ASP A 282 -21.47 -10.11 7.38
N LYS A 283 -21.29 -10.33 8.69
CA LYS A 283 -20.44 -9.47 9.52
C LYS A 283 -18.98 -9.53 9.05
N VAL A 284 -18.43 -10.73 8.90
CA VAL A 284 -17.05 -10.93 8.47
C VAL A 284 -16.82 -10.37 7.06
N PHE A 285 -17.76 -10.61 6.13
CA PHE A 285 -17.70 -10.03 4.80
C PHE A 285 -17.66 -8.49 4.81
N ALA A 286 -18.48 -7.85 5.64
CA ALA A 286 -18.55 -6.40 5.75
C ALA A 286 -17.32 -5.79 6.46
N GLU A 287 -16.87 -6.37 7.58
CA GLU A 287 -15.73 -5.86 8.34
C GLU A 287 -14.40 -5.99 7.57
N GLN A 288 -14.29 -6.98 6.66
CA GLN A 288 -13.15 -7.07 5.73
C GLN A 288 -12.99 -5.83 4.82
N ARG A 289 -14.02 -4.98 4.67
CA ARG A 289 -13.90 -3.71 3.92
C ARG A 289 -13.20 -2.61 4.72
N LEU A 290 -13.07 -2.81 6.03
CA LEU A 290 -12.59 -1.82 7.00
C LEU A 290 -11.27 -2.28 7.65
N ALA A 291 -11.11 -3.59 7.84
CA ALA A 291 -9.97 -4.23 8.52
C ALA A 291 -9.31 -5.35 7.70
N GLY A 292 -9.76 -5.58 6.46
CA GLY A 292 -9.25 -6.66 5.62
C GLY A 292 -8.13 -6.24 4.66
N LEU A 293 -7.85 -7.11 3.68
CA LEU A 293 -6.79 -6.95 2.68
C LEU A 293 -6.88 -5.67 1.83
N HIS A 294 -8.09 -5.16 1.59
CA HIS A 294 -8.31 -3.94 0.81
C HIS A 294 -9.24 -2.97 1.55
N PRO A 295 -8.69 -2.22 2.52
CA PRO A 295 -9.49 -1.36 3.38
C PRO A 295 -9.86 -0.03 2.70
N LEU A 296 -9.57 0.18 1.42
CA LEU A 296 -9.74 1.45 0.70
C LEU A 296 -10.87 1.44 -0.34
N GLN A 297 -11.76 0.44 -0.30
CA GLN A 297 -12.78 0.24 -1.35
C GLN A 297 -14.13 0.90 -1.07
N LEU A 298 -14.37 1.27 0.18
CA LEU A 298 -15.68 1.75 0.61
C LEU A 298 -15.81 3.26 0.32
N SER A 299 -16.94 3.67 -0.23
CA SER A 299 -17.28 5.09 -0.40
C SER A 299 -18.69 5.37 0.09
N ARG A 300 -18.88 6.49 0.79
CA ARG A 300 -20.21 6.98 1.19
C ARG A 300 -21.04 7.30 -0.06
N VAL A 301 -22.31 6.93 -0.07
CA VAL A 301 -23.25 7.33 -1.13
C VAL A 301 -23.96 8.61 -0.71
N PHE A 302 -24.01 9.61 -1.60
CA PHE A 302 -24.68 10.87 -1.31
C PHE A 302 -25.42 11.44 -2.53
N LYS A 303 -26.46 12.25 -2.29
CA LYS A 303 -27.24 12.91 -3.35
C LYS A 303 -26.69 14.29 -3.68
N SER A 304 -26.42 15.07 -2.64
CA SER A 304 -25.70 16.36 -2.61
C SER A 304 -25.74 16.83 -1.15
N SER A 305 -24.59 16.89 -0.47
CA SER A 305 -24.55 17.08 0.99
C SER A 305 -23.90 18.39 1.40
N CYS A 306 -24.49 18.99 2.43
CA CYS A 306 -23.89 20.04 3.22
C CYS A 306 -23.52 19.48 4.59
N PRO A 307 -22.47 20.00 5.24
CA PRO A 307 -22.13 19.61 6.61
C PRO A 307 -23.30 19.92 7.55
N GLN A 308 -23.29 19.29 8.73
CA GLN A 308 -24.37 19.44 9.70
C GLN A 308 -24.67 20.91 10.05
N GLY A 309 -25.95 21.28 9.89
CA GLY A 309 -26.46 22.63 10.13
C GLY A 309 -26.18 23.65 9.02
N TRP A 310 -25.58 23.24 7.90
CA TRP A 310 -25.51 24.04 6.68
C TRP A 310 -26.57 23.59 5.68
N LYS A 311 -27.06 24.51 4.85
CA LYS A 311 -28.15 24.30 3.91
C LYS A 311 -27.67 24.42 2.47
N LEU A 312 -27.97 23.42 1.65
CA LEU A 312 -27.65 23.44 0.22
C LEU A 312 -28.57 24.42 -0.51
N ILE A 313 -28.00 25.38 -1.23
CA ILE A 313 -28.71 26.29 -2.14
C ILE A 313 -27.87 26.37 -3.42
N GLY A 314 -28.42 25.95 -4.56
CA GLY A 314 -27.63 25.81 -5.79
C GLY A 314 -26.52 24.77 -5.62
N LYS A 315 -25.28 25.15 -5.92
CA LYS A 315 -24.07 24.31 -5.77
C LYS A 315 -23.30 24.55 -4.47
N HIS A 316 -23.80 25.42 -3.60
CA HIS A 316 -23.09 25.86 -2.40
C HIS A 316 -23.90 25.59 -1.12
N CYS A 317 -23.17 25.38 -0.03
CA CYS A 317 -23.71 25.22 1.31
C CYS A 317 -23.66 26.54 2.07
N TYR A 318 -24.76 26.87 2.74
CA TYR A 318 -24.92 28.12 3.46
C TYR A 318 -25.27 27.89 4.93
N LYS A 319 -24.67 28.65 5.84
CA LYS A 319 -25.07 28.66 7.25
C LYS A 319 -25.01 30.06 7.80
N ALA A 320 -26.02 30.40 8.60
CA ALA A 320 -26.08 31.69 9.28
C ALA A 320 -25.57 31.55 10.72
N PHE A 321 -24.63 32.41 11.08
CA PHE A 321 -24.09 32.51 12.43
C PHE A 321 -24.52 33.84 13.06
N ARG A 322 -24.84 33.80 14.36
CA ARG A 322 -25.06 35.03 15.13
C ARG A 322 -23.70 35.62 15.53
N PRO A 323 -23.41 36.89 15.23
CA PRO A 323 -22.23 37.55 15.76
C PRO A 323 -22.44 37.92 17.23
N TYR A 324 -21.37 37.89 18.02
CA TYR A 324 -21.41 38.25 19.45
C TYR A 324 -21.51 39.78 19.67
N HIS A 325 -20.98 40.61 18.74
CA HIS A 325 -21.01 42.08 18.79
C HIS A 325 -21.02 42.71 17.38
N TYR A 326 -20.87 44.04 17.28
CA TYR A 326 -20.74 44.80 16.02
C TYR A 326 -19.91 44.04 14.97
N THR A 327 -20.43 43.95 13.75
CA THR A 327 -19.83 43.14 12.68
C THR A 327 -19.47 44.01 11.49
N ASN A 328 -18.19 43.99 11.10
CA ASN A 328 -17.69 44.55 9.85
C ASN A 328 -17.24 43.41 8.91
N TRP A 329 -16.78 43.76 7.70
CA TRP A 329 -16.37 42.77 6.71
C TRP A 329 -15.26 41.83 7.22
N HIS A 330 -14.25 42.36 7.91
CA HIS A 330 -13.13 41.56 8.43
C HIS A 330 -13.59 40.56 9.50
N ILE A 331 -14.43 40.99 10.44
CA ILE A 331 -14.97 40.13 11.51
C ILE A 331 -15.89 39.05 10.91
N ALA A 332 -16.71 39.40 9.92
CA ALA A 332 -17.60 38.46 9.26
C ALA A 332 -16.81 37.42 8.45
N GLN A 333 -15.78 37.84 7.71
CA GLN A 333 -14.90 36.95 6.97
C GLN A 333 -14.11 36.03 7.91
N TYR A 334 -13.58 36.57 9.01
CA TYR A 334 -12.91 35.78 10.04
C TYR A 334 -13.85 34.73 10.63
N LYS A 335 -15.09 35.12 10.98
CA LYS A 335 -16.09 34.18 11.52
C LYS A 335 -16.41 33.06 10.53
N CYS A 336 -16.52 33.37 9.24
CA CYS A 336 -16.71 32.35 8.21
C CYS A 336 -15.49 31.43 8.07
N LYS A 337 -14.26 31.97 8.10
CA LYS A 337 -13.03 31.17 8.07
C LYS A 337 -12.95 30.22 9.27
N CYS A 338 -13.26 30.68 10.48
CA CYS A 338 -13.32 29.84 11.69
C CYS A 338 -14.39 28.74 11.62
N ASN A 339 -15.31 28.79 10.66
CA ASN A 339 -16.34 27.76 10.44
C ASN A 339 -16.11 27.04 9.09
N HIS A 340 -14.89 27.04 8.57
CA HIS A 340 -14.52 26.36 7.31
C HIS A 340 -15.34 26.83 6.10
N GLY A 341 -15.60 28.14 6.03
CA GLY A 341 -16.28 28.77 4.90
C GLY A 341 -15.73 30.16 4.59
N ARG A 342 -16.43 30.86 3.71
CA ARG A 342 -16.13 32.23 3.28
C ARG A 342 -17.40 33.06 3.25
N LEU A 343 -17.28 34.39 3.18
CA LEU A 343 -18.44 35.20 2.82
C LEU A 343 -18.87 34.88 1.39
N PRO A 344 -20.18 34.74 1.13
CA PRO A 344 -20.67 34.45 -0.21
C PRO A 344 -20.38 35.58 -1.19
N ILE A 345 -20.21 35.25 -2.47
CA ILE A 345 -20.22 36.23 -3.55
C ILE A 345 -21.42 35.86 -4.42
N LEU A 346 -22.56 36.49 -4.16
CA LEU A 346 -23.84 36.18 -4.82
C LEU A 346 -23.93 36.97 -6.13
N SER A 347 -23.29 36.46 -7.18
CA SER A 347 -23.38 37.02 -8.53
C SER A 347 -24.62 36.56 -9.30
N ASP A 348 -25.20 35.40 -8.97
CA ASP A 348 -26.47 34.91 -9.53
C ASP A 348 -27.68 35.52 -8.79
N PRO A 349 -28.57 36.27 -9.49
CA PRO A 349 -29.79 36.81 -8.90
C PRO A 349 -30.75 35.76 -8.32
N THR A 350 -30.75 34.53 -8.84
CA THR A 350 -31.61 33.45 -8.39
C THR A 350 -31.12 32.89 -7.05
N GLU A 351 -29.83 32.59 -6.98
CA GLU A 351 -29.15 32.17 -5.76
C GLU A 351 -29.28 33.23 -4.65
N ALA A 352 -29.10 34.51 -4.98
CA ALA A 352 -29.25 35.62 -4.04
C ALA A 352 -30.67 35.68 -3.43
N LYS A 353 -31.71 35.49 -4.25
CA LYS A 353 -33.11 35.44 -3.78
C LYS A 353 -33.35 34.27 -2.83
N LEU A 354 -32.77 33.10 -3.11
CA LEU A 354 -32.93 31.90 -2.28
C LEU A 354 -32.20 32.04 -0.94
N VAL A 355 -30.95 32.49 -0.93
CA VAL A 355 -30.19 32.78 0.31
C VAL A 355 -30.95 33.78 1.17
N ASN A 356 -31.49 34.84 0.56
CA ASN A 356 -32.30 35.83 1.25
C ASN A 356 -33.59 35.21 1.84
N LYS A 357 -34.34 34.42 1.06
CA LYS A 357 -35.56 33.74 1.51
C LYS A 357 -35.32 32.84 2.72
N TYR A 358 -34.18 32.14 2.75
CA TYR A 358 -33.91 31.15 3.80
C TYR A 358 -33.34 31.74 5.09
N PHE A 359 -32.53 32.79 5.02
CA PHE A 359 -31.82 33.29 6.20
C PHE A 359 -32.37 34.61 6.76
N LYS A 360 -33.17 35.36 5.98
CA LYS A 360 -33.84 36.60 6.43
C LYS A 360 -35.18 36.30 7.11
N THR A 361 -35.28 36.58 8.40
CA THR A 361 -36.57 36.67 9.14
C THR A 361 -37.03 38.12 9.28
N TRP A 362 -38.30 38.35 9.62
CA TRP A 362 -38.91 39.70 9.71
C TRP A 362 -38.20 40.68 10.66
N TYR A 363 -37.41 40.16 11.62
CA TYR A 363 -36.61 40.93 12.59
C TYR A 363 -35.09 40.75 12.43
N SER A 364 -34.59 40.15 11.34
CA SER A 364 -33.15 39.94 11.13
C SER A 364 -32.62 40.54 9.84
N ARG A 365 -31.37 41.02 9.88
CA ARG A 365 -30.62 41.46 8.70
C ARG A 365 -29.43 40.53 8.46
N VAL A 366 -29.15 40.24 7.18
CA VAL A 366 -28.23 39.18 6.77
C VAL A 366 -27.06 39.73 5.96
N TYR A 367 -25.84 39.46 6.43
CA TYR A 367 -24.59 39.94 5.84
C TYR A 367 -24.02 38.91 4.85
N VAL A 368 -23.73 39.33 3.62
CA VAL A 368 -23.29 38.45 2.52
C VAL A 368 -22.06 38.98 1.76
N GLY A 369 -21.34 39.97 2.28
CA GLY A 369 -19.99 40.29 1.79
C GLY A 369 -19.81 40.57 0.29
N ALA A 370 -20.49 41.57 -0.28
CA ALA A 370 -19.97 42.18 -1.51
C ALA A 370 -18.64 42.93 -1.20
N LYS A 371 -17.75 43.09 -2.20
CA LYS A 371 -16.40 43.72 -2.15
C LYS A 371 -16.31 45.12 -1.50
N TYR A 372 -17.40 45.67 -0.94
CA TYR A 372 -17.53 47.00 -0.32
C TYR A 372 -18.44 47.05 0.92
N GLY A 373 -18.71 45.94 1.62
CA GLY A 373 -19.42 45.99 2.91
C GLY A 373 -20.90 46.39 2.84
N LYS A 374 -21.70 45.70 2.01
CA LYS A 374 -23.15 45.91 1.90
C LYS A 374 -23.96 44.73 2.47
N TRP A 375 -25.09 45.02 3.10
CA TRP A 375 -26.14 44.06 3.48
C TRP A 375 -26.92 43.58 2.26
N LEU A 376 -27.60 42.42 2.35
CA LEU A 376 -28.45 41.86 1.29
C LEU A 376 -29.57 42.81 0.82
N ASP A 377 -29.98 43.76 1.66
CA ASP A 377 -31.01 44.76 1.34
C ASP A 377 -30.43 46.01 0.64
N GLY A 378 -29.14 45.98 0.27
CA GLY A 378 -28.46 47.09 -0.40
C GLY A 378 -27.92 48.17 0.54
N THR A 379 -28.18 48.07 1.85
CA THR A 379 -27.68 49.06 2.82
C THR A 379 -26.17 48.91 3.03
N THR A 380 -25.45 50.03 3.02
CA THR A 380 -24.02 50.09 3.34
C THR A 380 -23.80 49.94 4.83
N VAL A 381 -22.75 49.22 5.23
CA VAL A 381 -22.28 49.20 6.62
C VAL A 381 -21.72 50.59 6.92
N GLU A 382 -22.49 51.42 7.62
CA GLU A 382 -21.95 52.66 8.18
C GLU A 382 -20.86 52.30 9.19
N ASN A 383 -19.66 52.83 9.00
CA ASN A 383 -18.56 52.77 9.95
C ASN A 383 -18.94 53.56 11.23
N SER A 384 -19.79 53.00 12.08
CA SER A 384 -20.06 53.57 13.39
C SER A 384 -19.02 53.05 14.39
N TYR A 385 -17.79 53.56 14.29
CA TYR A 385 -16.77 53.39 15.34
C TYR A 385 -17.05 54.27 16.58
N ASN A 386 -18.16 55.03 16.62
CA ASN A 386 -18.53 55.88 17.75
C ASN A 386 -19.96 55.61 18.26
N THR A 387 -20.01 54.79 19.33
CA THR A 387 -20.80 54.89 20.60
C THR A 387 -22.36 54.79 20.61
N PRO A 388 -23.01 54.52 21.77
CA PRO A 388 -22.71 53.55 22.86
C PRO A 388 -23.98 52.80 23.38
N SER A 389 -23.78 51.84 24.30
CA SER A 389 -24.72 51.32 25.32
C SER A 389 -26.04 50.63 24.87
N TYR A 390 -26.30 49.45 25.45
CA TYR A 390 -27.63 48.85 25.56
C TYR A 390 -28.62 49.89 26.14
N PHE A 391 -29.83 49.98 25.56
CA PHE A 391 -30.93 50.94 25.81
C PHE A 391 -30.78 52.38 25.26
N ARG A 392 -31.46 52.67 24.15
CA ARG A 392 -32.00 54.02 23.88
C ARG A 392 -33.48 54.03 24.25
N LYS A 393 -33.88 54.89 25.19
CA LYS A 393 -35.29 55.24 25.46
C LYS A 393 -35.79 56.12 24.31
N CYS A 394 -36.82 55.68 23.57
CA CYS A 394 -37.54 56.54 22.66
C CYS A 394 -38.73 57.16 23.40
N LEU A 395 -38.79 58.49 23.46
CA LEU A 395 -39.91 59.27 23.99
C LEU A 395 -40.92 59.48 22.86
N SER A 396 -42.18 59.06 23.07
CA SER A 396 -43.30 59.60 22.29
C SER A 396 -44.13 60.49 23.20
N ALA A 397 -44.36 61.73 22.77
CA ALA A 397 -45.24 62.68 23.43
C ALA A 397 -46.58 62.69 22.68
N ARG A 398 -47.67 62.41 23.39
CA ARG A 398 -49.02 62.72 22.90
C ARG A 398 -49.57 63.87 23.72
N PHE A 399 -50.00 64.94 23.04
CA PHE A 399 -50.75 66.02 23.67
C PHE A 399 -52.18 65.54 23.95
N SER A 400 -52.61 65.62 25.20
CA SER A 400 -54.02 65.62 25.57
C SER A 400 -54.41 67.01 26.08
N ARG A 401 -55.71 67.34 26.05
CA ARG A 401 -56.27 68.66 26.47
C ARG A 401 -55.92 69.11 27.90
N TYR A 402 -55.24 68.28 28.71
CA TYR A 402 -54.85 68.57 30.09
C TYR A 402 -53.35 68.40 30.40
N GLY A 403 -52.47 68.41 29.38
CA GLY A 403 -51.00 68.42 29.55
C GLY A 403 -50.26 67.20 29.01
N LEU A 404 -48.93 67.32 28.86
CA LEU A 404 -48.04 66.35 28.22
C LEU A 404 -47.79 65.14 29.15
N ARG A 405 -48.13 63.92 28.73
CA ARG A 405 -47.67 62.68 29.37
C ARG A 405 -46.75 61.89 28.43
N LEU A 406 -45.61 61.47 28.96
CA LEU A 406 -44.59 60.69 28.27
C LEU A 406 -44.82 59.20 28.55
N PHE A 407 -44.91 58.37 27.51
CA PHE A 407 -44.98 56.90 27.64
C PHE A 407 -43.68 56.26 27.14
N TYR A 408 -43.20 55.24 27.86
CA TYR A 408 -42.06 54.41 27.47
C TYR A 408 -42.55 53.13 26.79
N THR A 409 -42.14 52.89 25.53
CA THR A 409 -42.33 51.62 24.84
C THR A 409 -40.97 51.02 24.47
N SER A 410 -40.80 49.71 24.73
CA SER A 410 -39.59 48.96 24.39
C SER A 410 -39.51 48.70 22.88
N CYS A 411 -38.52 49.27 22.19
CA CYS A 411 -38.24 48.96 20.79
C CYS A 411 -37.25 47.79 20.68
N PHE A 412 -37.65 46.69 20.02
CA PHE A 412 -36.75 45.58 19.68
C PHE A 412 -35.79 46.00 18.54
N LYS A 413 -34.47 45.83 18.73
CA LYS A 413 -33.48 46.02 17.66
C LYS A 413 -33.38 44.76 16.78
N PRO A 414 -33.06 44.90 15.47
CA PRO A 414 -32.90 43.76 14.57
C PRO A 414 -31.70 42.89 14.97
N VAL A 415 -31.85 41.57 14.89
CA VAL A 415 -30.78 40.60 15.14
C VAL A 415 -29.97 40.40 13.86
N TRP A 416 -28.68 40.69 13.91
CA TRP A 416 -27.79 40.53 12.77
C TRP A 416 -27.33 39.08 12.62
N LYS A 417 -27.21 38.58 11.39
CA LYS A 417 -26.65 37.26 11.08
C LYS A 417 -25.59 37.37 9.99
N VAL A 418 -24.48 36.66 10.15
CA VAL A 418 -23.47 36.48 9.11
C VAL A 418 -23.78 35.18 8.39
N VAL A 419 -24.06 35.24 7.09
CA VAL A 419 -24.19 34.03 6.27
C VAL A 419 -22.83 33.71 5.69
N CYS A 420 -22.38 32.49 5.97
CA CYS A 420 -21.19 31.92 5.37
C CYS A 420 -21.60 30.96 4.26
N GLN A 421 -20.78 30.92 3.22
CA GLN A 421 -20.84 29.99 2.11
C GLN A 421 -19.64 29.08 2.18
N ARG A 422 -19.84 27.81 1.88
CA ARG A 422 -18.79 26.87 1.53
C ARG A 422 -19.25 26.05 0.34
N ASP A 423 -18.31 25.43 -0.35
CA ASP A 423 -18.68 24.50 -1.41
C ASP A 423 -19.37 23.28 -0.79
N ALA A 424 -20.31 22.68 -1.52
CA ALA A 424 -20.86 21.39 -1.10
C ALA A 424 -19.70 20.41 -0.94
N ILE A 425 -19.71 19.66 0.17
CA ILE A 425 -18.75 18.58 0.31
C ILE A 425 -19.24 17.44 -0.57
N PHE A 426 -18.42 17.09 -1.55
CA PHE A 426 -18.67 16.01 -2.51
C PHE A 426 -17.90 14.75 -2.10
N ASP A 427 -17.89 14.43 -0.81
CA ASP A 427 -17.12 13.29 -0.30
C ASP A 427 -17.96 12.02 -0.43
N GLY A 428 -17.49 11.11 -1.28
CA GLY A 428 -18.12 9.83 -1.61
C GLY A 428 -18.53 9.69 -3.08
N THR A 429 -19.44 8.75 -3.34
CA THR A 429 -20.01 8.48 -4.66
C THR A 429 -21.37 9.16 -4.79
N LYS A 430 -21.58 9.95 -5.86
CA LYS A 430 -22.90 10.56 -6.10
C LYS A 430 -23.91 9.51 -6.54
N VAL A 431 -25.14 9.61 -6.04
CA VAL A 431 -26.27 8.79 -6.52
C VAL A 431 -26.42 8.91 -8.04
N SER A 432 -26.20 10.10 -8.63
CA SER A 432 -26.26 10.29 -10.08
C SER A 432 -25.15 9.58 -10.86
N GLU A 433 -23.99 9.37 -10.25
CA GLU A 433 -22.85 8.66 -10.85
C GLU A 433 -23.00 7.14 -10.69
N LEU A 434 -23.61 6.69 -9.60
CA LEU A 434 -23.87 5.28 -9.33
C LEU A 434 -25.08 4.72 -10.09
N LYS A 435 -26.18 5.49 -10.17
CA LYS A 435 -27.47 5.06 -10.73
C LYS A 435 -27.39 4.44 -12.13
N PRO A 436 -26.58 4.93 -13.09
CA PRO A 436 -26.48 4.34 -14.42
C PRO A 436 -26.00 2.89 -14.45
N PHE A 437 -25.33 2.42 -13.39
CA PHE A 437 -24.77 1.07 -13.29
C PHE A 437 -25.63 0.11 -12.46
N LEU A 438 -26.58 0.63 -11.68
CA LEU A 438 -27.45 -0.20 -10.85
C LEU A 438 -28.59 -0.81 -11.67
N ASN A 439 -28.93 -2.05 -11.38
CA ASN A 439 -30.05 -2.74 -12.01
C ASN A 439 -31.37 -2.02 -11.69
N PRO A 440 -32.07 -1.44 -12.69
CA PRO A 440 -33.26 -0.65 -12.46
C PRO A 440 -34.48 -1.49 -12.07
N ASP A 441 -34.46 -2.79 -12.37
CA ASP A 441 -35.54 -3.74 -12.09
C ASP A 441 -35.44 -4.30 -10.66
N PHE A 442 -34.29 -4.13 -10.00
CA PHE A 442 -34.12 -4.52 -8.60
C PHE A 442 -34.70 -3.47 -7.64
N GLY A 443 -35.37 -3.95 -6.58
CA GLY A 443 -36.01 -3.14 -5.54
C GLY A 443 -35.03 -2.48 -4.55
N TRP A 444 -34.02 -1.73 -5.02
CA TRP A 444 -32.95 -1.12 -4.20
C TRP A 444 -33.47 -0.36 -2.98
N LYS A 445 -34.52 0.44 -3.16
CA LYS A 445 -35.11 1.22 -2.07
C LYS A 445 -35.58 0.30 -0.93
N ASN A 446 -36.34 -0.74 -1.25
CA ASN A 446 -36.90 -1.65 -0.25
C ASN A 446 -35.80 -2.48 0.41
N ALA A 447 -34.80 -2.92 -0.35
CA ALA A 447 -33.65 -3.65 0.17
C ALA A 447 -32.84 -2.81 1.17
N ILE A 448 -32.60 -1.53 0.88
CA ILE A 448 -31.90 -0.62 1.80
C ILE A 448 -32.75 -0.35 3.05
N GLU A 449 -34.02 0.03 2.88
CA GLU A 449 -34.88 0.40 4.01
C GLU A 449 -35.10 -0.77 4.99
N SER A 450 -35.09 -2.02 4.52
CA SER A 450 -35.20 -3.20 5.38
C SER A 450 -33.98 -3.41 6.30
N LYS A 451 -32.79 -2.96 5.88
CA LYS A 451 -31.55 -3.06 6.66
C LYS A 451 -31.31 -1.86 7.59
N LEU A 452 -31.93 -0.71 7.30
CA LEU A 452 -31.80 0.47 8.15
C LEU A 452 -32.42 0.27 9.54
N ASN A 453 -33.59 -0.37 9.61
CA ASN A 453 -34.41 -0.71 10.81
C ASN A 453 -33.88 -0.20 12.17
N SER A 454 -33.77 1.12 12.31
CA SER A 454 -33.19 1.84 13.44
C SER A 454 -34.33 2.46 14.26
N GLN A 455 -34.20 2.39 15.57
CA GLN A 455 -35.14 3.02 16.51
C GLN A 455 -34.74 4.48 16.82
N THR A 456 -33.45 4.79 16.67
CA THR A 456 -32.87 6.11 16.97
C THR A 456 -32.78 7.02 15.74
N PHE A 457 -32.63 6.45 14.54
CA PHE A 457 -32.47 7.17 13.27
C PHE A 457 -33.60 6.86 12.29
N GLY A 458 -33.73 7.70 11.26
CA GLY A 458 -34.75 7.52 10.23
C GLY A 458 -34.53 6.25 9.38
N ASN A 459 -35.62 5.60 8.98
CA ASN A 459 -35.59 4.32 8.25
C ASN A 459 -35.82 4.45 6.74
N THR A 460 -35.77 5.66 6.20
CA THR A 460 -35.95 5.90 4.76
C THR A 460 -34.61 6.09 4.06
N VAL A 461 -34.53 5.72 2.77
CA VAL A 461 -33.30 5.93 1.96
C VAL A 461 -32.89 7.41 1.96
N ASN A 462 -33.83 8.34 1.85
CA ASN A 462 -33.51 9.77 1.82
C ASN A 462 -32.86 10.24 3.13
N GLN A 463 -33.37 9.79 4.28
CA GLN A 463 -32.78 10.10 5.58
C GLN A 463 -31.39 9.47 5.70
N ALA A 464 -31.24 8.19 5.34
CA ALA A 464 -29.93 7.54 5.39
C ALA A 464 -28.89 8.18 4.46
N LEU A 465 -29.29 8.69 3.29
CA LEU A 465 -28.41 9.49 2.41
C LEU A 465 -28.01 10.83 3.05
N GLU A 466 -28.95 11.52 3.70
CA GLU A 466 -28.70 12.78 4.42
C GLU A 466 -27.75 12.57 5.61
N ASP A 467 -27.99 11.51 6.39
CA ASP A 467 -27.21 11.12 7.55
C ASP A 467 -25.85 10.51 7.16
N GLY A 468 -25.69 10.03 5.92
CA GLY A 468 -24.45 9.43 5.43
C GLY A 468 -24.26 7.96 5.77
N ARG A 469 -25.36 7.24 6.01
CA ARG A 469 -25.36 5.85 6.47
C ARG A 469 -25.38 4.81 5.33
N ILE A 470 -25.26 5.22 4.07
CA ILE A 470 -25.24 4.31 2.92
C ILE A 470 -23.85 4.33 2.30
N PHE A 471 -23.30 3.15 2.04
CA PHE A 471 -21.97 2.97 1.45
C PHE A 471 -22.02 2.04 0.24
N VAL A 472 -21.06 2.21 -0.66
CA VAL A 472 -20.89 1.38 -1.85
C VAL A 472 -19.45 0.90 -1.95
N MET A 473 -19.29 -0.37 -2.32
CA MET A 473 -18.05 -0.93 -2.86
C MET A 473 -18.27 -1.16 -4.36
N GLN A 474 -17.35 -0.66 -5.18
CA GLN A 474 -17.39 -0.77 -6.63
C GLN A 474 -15.97 -0.81 -7.19
N PHE A 475 -15.82 -1.41 -8.36
CA PHE A 475 -14.53 -1.62 -9.02
C PHE A 475 -14.50 -1.03 -10.44
N PRO A 476 -14.62 0.29 -10.62
CA PRO A 476 -14.68 0.89 -11.95
C PRO A 476 -13.50 0.49 -12.86
N GLU A 477 -12.34 0.24 -12.28
CA GLU A 477 -11.12 -0.21 -12.94
C GLU A 477 -11.20 -1.65 -13.48
N LEU A 478 -12.10 -2.48 -12.97
CA LEU A 478 -12.27 -3.86 -13.42
C LEU A 478 -13.30 -4.01 -14.56
N ARG A 479 -13.89 -2.90 -15.03
CA ARG A 479 -14.90 -2.93 -16.08
C ARG A 479 -14.27 -3.29 -17.42
N ALA A 480 -14.84 -4.28 -18.09
CA ALA A 480 -14.39 -4.76 -19.39
C ALA A 480 -12.91 -5.20 -19.42
N LEU A 481 -12.36 -5.63 -18.28
CA LEU A 481 -11.04 -6.24 -18.26
C LEU A 481 -11.04 -7.55 -19.05
N PRO A 482 -10.02 -7.78 -19.90
CA PRO A 482 -9.87 -9.06 -20.55
C PRO A 482 -9.63 -10.15 -19.51
N GLN A 483 -10.16 -11.34 -19.81
CA GLN A 483 -9.93 -12.54 -19.03
C GLN A 483 -8.65 -13.23 -19.51
N GLY A 484 -7.83 -13.71 -18.58
CA GLY A 484 -6.70 -14.58 -18.89
C GLY A 484 -7.17 -16.00 -19.18
N PRO A 485 -6.48 -16.78 -20.03
CA PRO A 485 -6.79 -18.19 -20.20
C PRO A 485 -6.62 -18.93 -18.86
N ASP A 486 -7.47 -19.91 -18.57
CA ASP A 486 -7.20 -20.79 -17.44
C ASP A 486 -6.13 -21.81 -17.84
N ILE A 487 -4.87 -21.47 -17.56
CA ILE A 487 -3.71 -22.31 -17.91
C ILE A 487 -3.67 -23.65 -17.17
N ASN A 488 -4.55 -23.82 -16.17
CA ASN A 488 -4.71 -25.01 -15.37
C ASN A 488 -5.97 -25.80 -15.76
N GLU A 489 -6.70 -25.38 -16.80
CA GLU A 489 -7.87 -26.09 -17.32
C GLU A 489 -7.47 -27.46 -17.90
N VAL A 490 -8.09 -28.51 -17.37
CA VAL A 490 -8.04 -29.83 -17.98
C VAL A 490 -9.34 -30.03 -18.77
N PRO A 491 -9.29 -30.28 -20.10
CA PRO A 491 -10.48 -30.36 -20.95
C PRO A 491 -11.54 -31.40 -20.53
N THR A 492 -11.22 -32.31 -19.60
CA THR A 492 -12.09 -33.36 -19.07
C THR A 492 -12.84 -32.97 -17.80
N ASP A 493 -12.56 -31.82 -17.19
CA ASP A 493 -13.02 -31.49 -15.83
C ASP A 493 -14.44 -30.89 -15.76
N ASN A 494 -15.16 -30.77 -16.88
CA ASN A 494 -16.52 -30.21 -16.96
C ASN A 494 -16.72 -28.93 -16.11
N ARG A 495 -15.68 -28.09 -16.05
CA ARG A 495 -15.65 -26.84 -15.28
C ARG A 495 -15.20 -25.70 -16.19
N THR A 496 -15.76 -24.52 -15.97
CA THR A 496 -15.41 -23.31 -16.70
C THR A 496 -15.09 -22.20 -15.71
N MET A 497 -13.90 -21.61 -15.81
CA MET A 497 -13.51 -20.47 -14.97
C MET A 497 -14.46 -19.30 -15.24
N GLN A 498 -15.03 -18.73 -14.18
CA GLN A 498 -15.86 -17.55 -14.31
C GLN A 498 -15.03 -16.34 -14.75
N ASN A 499 -15.62 -15.52 -15.62
CA ASN A 499 -14.97 -14.33 -16.16
C ASN A 499 -14.64 -13.32 -15.06
N THR A 500 -13.76 -12.36 -15.35
CA THR A 500 -13.60 -11.15 -14.53
C THR A 500 -14.91 -10.34 -14.49
N SER A 501 -15.14 -9.57 -13.43
CA SER A 501 -16.29 -8.63 -13.34
C SER A 501 -16.02 -7.47 -12.41
N SER A 502 -16.89 -6.45 -12.50
CA SER A 502 -16.92 -5.29 -11.62
C SER A 502 -18.21 -5.31 -10.78
N PRO A 503 -18.31 -6.11 -9.70
CA PRO A 503 -19.51 -6.17 -8.87
C PRO A 503 -19.75 -4.85 -8.12
N ILE A 504 -21.01 -4.61 -7.75
CA ILE A 504 -21.41 -3.44 -6.94
C ILE A 504 -22.10 -3.95 -5.67
N ALA A 505 -21.51 -3.67 -4.51
CA ALA A 505 -22.10 -4.03 -3.22
C ALA A 505 -22.55 -2.79 -2.46
N ILE A 506 -23.78 -2.80 -1.96
CA ILE A 506 -24.34 -1.72 -1.14
C ILE A 506 -24.36 -2.17 0.32
N PHE A 507 -23.94 -1.25 1.19
CA PHE A 507 -23.94 -1.44 2.64
C PHE A 507 -24.67 -0.30 3.33
N VAL A 508 -25.13 -0.55 4.55
CA VAL A 508 -25.62 0.49 5.45
C VAL A 508 -24.89 0.41 6.79
N SER A 509 -24.59 1.57 7.37
CA SER A 509 -24.25 1.63 8.79
C SER A 509 -25.52 1.79 9.61
N ASN A 510 -25.66 0.97 10.65
CA ASN A 510 -26.74 1.07 11.61
C ASN A 510 -26.18 1.35 13.03
N PRO A 511 -26.26 2.60 13.52
CA PRO A 511 -25.80 2.98 14.86
C PRO A 511 -26.45 2.19 16.00
N ASP A 512 -27.67 1.69 15.81
CA ASP A 512 -28.40 0.94 16.84
C ASP A 512 -28.02 -0.55 16.89
N VAL A 513 -27.31 -1.05 15.87
CA VAL A 513 -26.87 -2.44 15.79
C VAL A 513 -25.38 -2.48 16.06
N ASN A 514 -25.00 -3.10 17.18
CA ASN A 514 -23.60 -3.25 17.62
C ASN A 514 -22.80 -1.95 17.49
N ASN A 515 -23.41 -0.83 17.91
CA ASN A 515 -22.78 0.50 17.93
C ASN A 515 -22.25 0.97 16.56
N GLY A 516 -23.03 0.86 15.47
CA GLY A 516 -22.62 1.38 14.15
C GLY A 516 -22.05 0.36 13.18
N GLN A 517 -22.48 -0.90 13.30
CA GLN A 517 -22.03 -1.98 12.43
C GLN A 517 -22.37 -1.72 10.95
N LEU A 518 -21.41 -2.01 10.07
CA LEU A 518 -21.61 -2.04 8.62
C LEU A 518 -22.33 -3.33 8.22
N LEU A 519 -23.50 -3.20 7.57
CA LEU A 519 -24.35 -4.32 7.18
C LEU A 519 -24.46 -4.41 5.66
N PRO A 520 -24.23 -5.58 5.04
CA PRO A 520 -24.42 -5.75 3.61
C PRO A 520 -25.92 -5.77 3.28
N VAL A 521 -26.29 -5.05 2.22
CA VAL A 521 -27.67 -4.95 1.73
C VAL A 521 -27.89 -5.90 0.55
N ALA A 522 -27.10 -5.71 -0.50
CA ALA A 522 -27.22 -6.44 -1.75
C ALA A 522 -25.93 -6.32 -2.57
N ILE A 523 -25.68 -7.32 -3.41
CA ILE A 523 -24.56 -7.37 -4.34
C ILE A 523 -25.12 -7.60 -5.75
N GLN A 524 -24.79 -6.69 -6.65
CA GLN A 524 -24.97 -6.88 -8.09
C GLN A 524 -23.72 -7.54 -8.66
N MET A 525 -23.89 -8.63 -9.42
CA MET A 525 -22.79 -9.51 -9.84
C MET A 525 -21.80 -8.86 -10.82
N ASP A 526 -22.24 -7.82 -11.53
CA ASP A 526 -21.40 -7.01 -12.43
C ASP A 526 -22.02 -5.62 -12.61
N SER A 527 -21.23 -4.61 -13.00
CA SER A 527 -21.65 -3.22 -13.16
C SER A 527 -22.59 -2.97 -14.35
N THR A 528 -22.89 -4.01 -15.13
CA THR A 528 -23.92 -3.99 -16.16
C THR A 528 -25.33 -3.89 -15.53
N PRO A 529 -26.20 -2.95 -15.94
CA PRO A 529 -27.53 -2.77 -15.32
C PRO A 529 -28.49 -3.95 -15.48
N THR A 530 -28.19 -4.92 -16.34
CA THR A 530 -28.99 -6.15 -16.49
C THR A 530 -28.50 -7.28 -15.60
N SER A 531 -27.40 -7.09 -14.87
CA SER A 531 -26.79 -8.10 -14.02
C SER A 531 -27.69 -8.43 -12.82
N SER A 532 -27.71 -9.71 -12.44
CA SER A 532 -28.47 -10.20 -11.29
C SER A 532 -28.00 -9.53 -9.99
N VAL A 533 -28.95 -9.29 -9.09
CA VAL A 533 -28.70 -8.72 -7.76
C VAL A 533 -29.19 -9.71 -6.71
N PHE A 534 -28.33 -10.00 -5.74
CA PHE A 534 -28.63 -10.92 -4.63
C PHE A 534 -28.51 -10.20 -3.29
N THR A 535 -29.28 -10.67 -2.32
CA THR A 535 -29.38 -10.17 -0.95
C THR A 535 -29.11 -11.31 0.04
N PRO A 536 -28.89 -11.02 1.33
CA PRO A 536 -28.74 -12.05 2.36
C PRO A 536 -29.87 -13.09 2.45
N ALA A 537 -31.05 -12.82 1.86
CA ALA A 537 -32.16 -13.76 1.85
C ALA A 537 -32.07 -14.82 0.74
N ASP A 538 -31.13 -14.69 -0.21
CA ASP A 538 -31.07 -15.50 -1.44
C ASP A 538 -30.23 -16.79 -1.30
N GLY A 539 -29.91 -17.22 -0.07
CA GLY A 539 -29.23 -18.49 0.22
C GLY A 539 -27.89 -18.63 -0.51
N ASP A 540 -27.70 -19.74 -1.22
CA ASP A 540 -26.46 -20.00 -1.97
C ASP A 540 -26.09 -18.91 -2.98
N ASN A 541 -27.07 -18.26 -3.60
CA ASN A 541 -26.80 -17.17 -4.53
C ASN A 541 -26.17 -15.97 -3.82
N TRP A 542 -26.49 -15.74 -2.55
CA TRP A 542 -25.84 -14.73 -1.73
C TRP A 542 -24.38 -15.07 -1.46
N SER A 543 -24.08 -16.32 -1.12
CA SER A 543 -22.70 -16.79 -0.91
C SER A 543 -21.87 -16.64 -2.20
N ILE A 544 -22.44 -17.02 -3.35
CA ILE A 544 -21.80 -16.83 -4.67
C ILE A 544 -21.57 -15.33 -4.95
N ALA A 545 -22.53 -14.46 -4.61
CA ALA A 545 -22.38 -13.02 -4.78
C ALA A 545 -21.27 -12.42 -3.90
N LYS A 546 -21.15 -12.88 -2.65
CA LYS A 546 -20.03 -12.51 -1.77
C LYS A 546 -18.69 -13.00 -2.32
N THR A 547 -18.62 -14.24 -2.83
CA THR A 547 -17.41 -14.74 -3.51
C THR A 547 -17.05 -13.91 -4.73
N ARG A 548 -18.04 -13.47 -5.51
CA ARG A 548 -17.82 -12.56 -6.65
C ARG A 548 -17.22 -11.23 -6.23
N ALA A 549 -17.72 -10.64 -5.15
CA ALA A 549 -17.16 -9.44 -4.54
C ALA A 549 -15.73 -9.67 -4.02
N GLN A 550 -15.45 -10.83 -3.42
CA GLN A 550 -14.12 -11.19 -2.92
C GLN A 550 -13.11 -11.41 -4.05
N LEU A 551 -13.49 -12.02 -5.17
CA LEU A 551 -12.66 -12.13 -6.38
C LEU A 551 -12.22 -10.76 -6.90
N ALA A 552 -13.18 -9.85 -7.07
CA ALA A 552 -12.89 -8.49 -7.52
C ALA A 552 -12.00 -7.74 -6.52
N THR A 553 -12.23 -7.96 -5.22
CA THR A 553 -11.38 -7.43 -4.14
C THR A 553 -9.96 -7.92 -4.27
N TYR A 554 -9.75 -9.23 -4.44
CA TYR A 554 -8.43 -9.83 -4.55
C TYR A 554 -7.66 -9.23 -5.72
N VAL A 555 -8.28 -9.18 -6.91
CA VAL A 555 -7.65 -8.63 -8.12
C VAL A 555 -7.29 -7.14 -7.94
N SER A 556 -8.23 -6.31 -7.48
CA SER A 556 -7.96 -4.88 -7.26
C SER A 556 -6.89 -4.67 -6.18
N SER A 557 -6.93 -5.46 -5.09
CA SER A 557 -5.98 -5.31 -3.98
C SER A 557 -4.56 -5.67 -4.41
N GLN A 558 -4.40 -6.84 -5.04
CA GLN A 558 -3.07 -7.36 -5.34
C GLN A 558 -2.42 -6.66 -6.53
N LEU A 559 -3.20 -6.32 -7.57
CA LEU A 559 -2.64 -5.73 -8.78
C LEU A 559 -2.55 -4.20 -8.71
N VAL A 560 -3.53 -3.54 -8.08
CA VAL A 560 -3.61 -2.08 -8.07
C VAL A 560 -3.05 -1.50 -6.78
N GLU A 561 -3.63 -1.83 -5.62
CA GLU A 561 -3.22 -1.18 -4.36
C GLU A 561 -1.87 -1.68 -3.86
N HIS A 562 -1.57 -2.98 -3.98
CA HIS A 562 -0.29 -3.55 -3.61
C HIS A 562 0.74 -3.34 -4.73
N LEU A 563 0.65 -4.08 -5.84
CA LEU A 563 1.74 -4.10 -6.80
C LEU A 563 2.00 -2.74 -7.48
N LEU A 564 0.97 -2.09 -8.03
CA LEU A 564 1.20 -0.82 -8.73
C LEU A 564 1.50 0.33 -7.77
N LYS A 565 0.63 0.55 -6.79
CA LYS A 565 0.65 1.77 -5.96
C LYS A 565 1.66 1.74 -4.82
N THR A 566 2.21 0.57 -4.46
CA THR A 566 3.35 0.51 -3.54
C THR A 566 4.61 0.01 -4.24
N GLN A 567 4.62 -1.22 -4.77
CA GLN A 567 5.84 -1.85 -5.31
C GLN A 567 6.44 -1.08 -6.50
N PHE A 568 5.68 -0.92 -7.58
CA PHE A 568 6.18 -0.29 -8.80
C PHE A 568 6.30 1.23 -8.71
N LEU A 569 5.55 1.87 -7.81
CA LEU A 569 5.72 3.29 -7.55
C LEU A 569 7.07 3.59 -6.88
N MET A 570 7.52 2.74 -5.95
CA MET A 570 8.78 2.95 -5.24
C MET A 570 10.01 2.68 -6.12
N ASP A 571 9.88 1.89 -7.19
CA ASP A 571 10.98 1.59 -8.10
C ASP A 571 11.64 2.85 -8.70
N PRO A 572 10.91 3.77 -9.36
CA PRO A 572 11.50 5.02 -9.84
C PRO A 572 12.02 5.90 -8.72
N VAL A 573 11.35 5.96 -7.56
CA VAL A 573 11.83 6.71 -6.38
C VAL A 573 13.23 6.25 -5.98
N CYS A 574 13.43 4.93 -5.90
CA CYS A 574 14.68 4.32 -5.49
C CYS A 574 15.77 4.40 -6.58
N VAL A 575 15.45 4.10 -7.85
CA VAL A 575 16.39 4.20 -8.97
C VAL A 575 16.88 5.64 -9.15
N VAL A 576 15.97 6.61 -9.22
CA VAL A 576 16.31 8.02 -9.43
C VAL A 576 16.98 8.61 -8.20
N GLY A 577 16.60 8.15 -7.00
CA GLY A 577 17.31 8.48 -5.76
C GLY A 577 18.78 8.08 -5.79
N ASN A 578 19.10 6.87 -6.27
CA ASN A 578 20.49 6.46 -6.49
C ASN A 578 21.21 7.35 -7.53
N ARG A 579 20.50 7.87 -8.54
CA ARG A 579 21.08 8.62 -9.67
C ARG A 579 21.39 10.09 -9.39
N HIS A 580 20.67 10.71 -8.46
CA HIS A 580 20.76 12.17 -8.21
C HIS A 580 21.06 12.55 -6.77
N LEU A 581 20.85 11.66 -5.81
CA LEU A 581 21.11 11.94 -4.40
C LEU A 581 22.35 11.16 -3.95
N PRO A 582 23.51 11.81 -3.75
CA PRO A 582 24.71 11.13 -3.29
C PRO A 582 24.53 10.61 -1.86
N LEU A 583 25.35 9.65 -1.43
CA LEU A 583 25.25 9.01 -0.12
C LEU A 583 25.26 10.00 1.05
N LYS A 584 25.98 11.12 0.91
CA LYS A 584 26.04 12.20 1.92
C LYS A 584 24.91 13.24 1.78
N HIS A 585 23.97 13.07 0.86
CA HIS A 585 22.77 13.89 0.82
C HIS A 585 21.81 13.45 1.95
N PRO A 586 21.21 14.36 2.73
CA PRO A 586 20.35 14.01 3.85
C PRO A 586 19.18 13.08 3.46
N LEU A 587 18.47 13.40 2.37
CA LEU A 587 17.40 12.52 1.88
C LEU A 587 17.88 11.12 1.51
N ARG A 588 19.12 10.96 1.04
CA ARG A 588 19.67 9.65 0.67
C ARG A 588 19.87 8.76 1.89
N GLN A 589 20.24 9.33 3.03
CA GLN A 589 20.43 8.61 4.30
C GLN A 589 19.16 7.88 4.74
N ILE A 590 17.99 8.50 4.59
CA ILE A 590 16.70 7.90 4.94
C ILE A 590 16.11 7.07 3.78
N LEU A 591 16.12 7.59 2.54
CA LEU A 591 15.47 6.91 1.41
C LEU A 591 16.09 5.55 1.12
N ARG A 592 17.40 5.40 1.28
CA ARG A 592 18.05 4.10 1.06
C ARG A 592 17.53 3.01 2.02
N ARG A 593 17.09 3.39 3.23
CA ARG A 593 16.47 2.47 4.21
C ARG A 593 15.04 2.07 3.82
N HIS A 594 14.34 2.96 3.13
CA HIS A 594 12.99 2.75 2.60
C HIS A 594 13.00 2.14 1.19
N CYS A 595 14.17 1.79 0.67
CA CYS A 595 14.38 1.17 -0.65
C CYS A 595 14.99 -0.23 -0.58
N VAL A 596 15.32 -0.72 0.62
CA VAL A 596 15.98 -2.02 0.80
C VAL A 596 15.10 -3.12 0.22
N GLY A 597 15.67 -3.93 -0.64
CA GLY A 597 14.98 -5.05 -1.28
C GLY A 597 14.02 -4.67 -2.41
N THR A 598 13.49 -3.45 -2.45
CA THR A 598 12.48 -3.01 -3.43
C THR A 598 12.90 -3.30 -4.86
N LEU A 599 14.08 -2.81 -5.27
CA LEU A 599 14.54 -2.91 -6.67
C LEU A 599 14.78 -4.37 -7.07
N THR A 600 15.39 -5.13 -6.18
CA THR A 600 15.77 -6.52 -6.41
C THR A 600 14.55 -7.44 -6.43
N LEU A 601 13.59 -7.20 -5.54
CA LEU A 601 12.31 -7.90 -5.49
C LEU A 601 11.50 -7.59 -6.75
N ASN A 602 11.36 -6.33 -7.12
CA ASN A 602 10.64 -5.95 -8.33
C ASN A 602 11.25 -6.61 -9.57
N LYS A 603 12.58 -6.75 -9.60
CA LYS A 603 13.26 -7.51 -10.65
C LYS A 603 12.87 -8.98 -10.65
N PHE A 604 12.77 -9.60 -9.48
CA PHE A 604 12.29 -10.96 -9.35
C PHE A 604 10.82 -11.11 -9.81
N VAL A 605 9.96 -10.16 -9.46
CA VAL A 605 8.55 -10.11 -9.86
C VAL A 605 8.41 -9.96 -11.39
N GLU A 606 9.21 -9.11 -12.02
CA GLU A 606 9.30 -8.96 -13.50
C GLU A 606 9.53 -10.31 -14.18
N LEU A 607 10.38 -11.17 -13.58
CA LEU A 607 10.82 -12.42 -14.18
C LEU A 607 9.90 -13.61 -13.89
N SER A 608 9.13 -13.58 -12.80
CA SER A 608 8.42 -14.76 -12.29
C SER A 608 6.90 -14.62 -12.20
N HIS A 609 6.39 -13.41 -11.98
CA HIS A 609 4.96 -13.17 -11.76
C HIS A 609 4.25 -12.62 -12.98
N ILE A 610 4.89 -11.63 -13.61
CA ILE A 610 4.35 -10.87 -14.74
C ILE A 610 4.33 -11.64 -16.05
N PRO A 611 5.30 -12.51 -16.43
CA PRO A 611 5.28 -13.10 -17.76
C PRO A 611 4.05 -13.98 -18.03
N GLN A 612 3.72 -14.21 -19.30
CA GLN A 612 2.73 -15.20 -19.70
C GLN A 612 3.05 -16.56 -19.06
N PHE A 613 2.01 -17.23 -18.57
CA PHE A 613 2.05 -18.47 -17.78
C PHE A 613 2.69 -18.31 -16.38
N GLY A 614 2.95 -17.07 -15.94
CA GLY A 614 3.50 -16.74 -14.62
C GLY A 614 2.48 -16.88 -13.49
N GLN A 615 2.83 -16.38 -12.30
CA GLN A 615 1.99 -16.56 -11.10
C GLN A 615 0.57 -15.98 -11.27
N TYR A 616 0.41 -14.82 -11.92
CA TYR A 616 -0.92 -14.22 -12.07
C TYR A 616 -1.86 -15.03 -12.99
N ASP A 617 -1.35 -15.70 -14.02
CA ASP A 617 -2.15 -16.64 -14.83
C ASP A 617 -2.59 -17.86 -14.01
N ASN A 618 -1.78 -18.27 -13.02
CA ASN A 618 -2.10 -19.42 -12.18
C ASN A 618 -3.22 -19.11 -11.19
N ILE A 619 -3.13 -17.96 -10.51
CA ILE A 619 -3.92 -17.69 -9.31
C ILE A 619 -5.04 -16.66 -9.50
N ALA A 620 -5.05 -15.84 -10.57
CA ALA A 620 -6.03 -14.77 -10.73
C ALA A 620 -6.85 -14.91 -12.03
N THR A 621 -8.17 -14.66 -11.95
CA THR A 621 -9.07 -14.64 -13.14
C THR A 621 -8.64 -13.66 -14.24
N ALA A 622 -8.04 -12.53 -13.87
CA ALA A 622 -7.53 -11.55 -14.82
C ALA A 622 -6.37 -12.10 -15.66
N GLY A 623 -5.57 -13.01 -15.09
CA GLY A 623 -4.33 -13.50 -15.68
C GLY A 623 -3.42 -12.39 -16.20
N PHE A 624 -2.54 -12.75 -17.13
CA PHE A 624 -1.57 -11.87 -17.75
C PHE A 624 -2.21 -10.74 -18.57
N ALA A 625 -3.24 -11.08 -19.36
CA ALA A 625 -3.91 -10.12 -20.24
C ALA A 625 -4.66 -9.04 -19.44
N GLY A 626 -5.46 -9.47 -18.45
CA GLY A 626 -6.20 -8.56 -17.57
C GLY A 626 -5.26 -7.75 -16.67
N PHE A 627 -4.17 -8.37 -16.19
CA PHE A 627 -3.10 -7.67 -15.47
C PHE A 627 -2.54 -6.50 -16.29
N THR A 628 -2.11 -6.78 -17.52
CA THR A 628 -1.44 -5.78 -18.36
C THR A 628 -2.36 -4.60 -18.65
N GLU A 629 -3.61 -4.88 -19.03
CA GLU A 629 -4.60 -3.84 -19.28
C GLU A 629 -4.88 -3.01 -18.02
N LEU A 630 -5.15 -3.66 -16.88
CA LEU A 630 -5.48 -2.99 -15.62
C LEU A 630 -4.34 -2.08 -15.16
N ILE A 631 -3.13 -2.60 -15.15
CA ILE A 631 -1.93 -1.87 -14.75
C ILE A 631 -1.71 -0.63 -15.63
N ASN A 632 -1.86 -0.75 -16.95
CA ASN A 632 -1.71 0.36 -17.86
C ASN A 632 -2.76 1.44 -17.65
N GLN A 633 -4.01 1.03 -17.50
CA GLN A 633 -5.12 1.94 -17.22
C GLN A 633 -4.89 2.69 -15.91
N GLN A 634 -4.48 1.98 -14.86
CA GLN A 634 -4.25 2.56 -13.55
C GLN A 634 -3.01 3.46 -13.53
N HIS A 635 -1.89 3.06 -14.16
CA HIS A 635 -0.70 3.90 -14.27
C HIS A 635 -0.98 5.24 -14.95
N ASN A 636 -1.80 5.25 -16.01
CA ASN A 636 -2.16 6.49 -16.72
C ASN A 636 -3.11 7.40 -15.90
N SER A 637 -3.92 6.83 -15.02
CA SER A 637 -4.95 7.57 -14.28
C SER A 637 -4.49 8.02 -12.89
N PHE A 638 -3.71 7.19 -12.21
CA PHE A 638 -3.19 7.38 -10.86
C PHE A 638 -2.33 8.65 -10.73
N SER A 639 -2.60 9.44 -9.68
CA SER A 639 -1.83 10.63 -9.31
C SER A 639 -0.99 10.34 -8.07
N PHE A 640 0.22 10.92 -7.99
CA PHE A 640 1.01 10.90 -6.75
C PHE A 640 0.23 11.42 -5.53
N ASN A 641 -0.68 12.38 -5.74
CA ASN A 641 -1.51 12.92 -4.67
C ASN A 641 -2.56 11.92 -4.15
N ASP A 642 -2.82 10.82 -4.87
CA ASP A 642 -3.74 9.76 -4.41
C ASP A 642 -3.11 8.87 -3.33
N LEU A 643 -1.80 9.03 -3.06
CA LEU A 643 -1.08 8.38 -1.95
C LEU A 643 -1.37 8.99 -0.59
N ASP A 644 -1.94 10.20 -0.55
CA ASP A 644 -2.45 10.77 0.69
C ASP A 644 -3.70 9.97 1.10
N THR A 645 -3.46 8.89 1.84
CA THR A 645 -4.47 7.96 2.35
C THR A 645 -5.60 8.70 3.05
N PHE A 646 -5.30 9.74 3.82
CA PHE A 646 -6.32 10.42 4.63
C PHE A 646 -7.10 11.44 3.82
N GLU A 647 -6.50 12.08 2.84
CA GLU A 647 -7.25 12.86 1.85
C GLU A 647 -8.11 11.94 0.97
N ARG A 648 -7.65 10.73 0.63
CA ARG A 648 -8.43 9.71 -0.08
C ARG A 648 -9.63 9.25 0.75
N LEU A 649 -9.44 8.86 2.01
CA LEU A 649 -10.53 8.49 2.93
C LEU A 649 -11.52 9.64 3.13
N ARG A 650 -11.03 10.88 3.20
CA ARG A 650 -11.87 12.08 3.25
C ARG A 650 -12.70 12.20 1.97
N LYS A 651 -12.10 12.12 0.79
CA LYS A 651 -12.80 12.14 -0.51
C LYS A 651 -13.78 10.99 -0.67
N GLN A 652 -13.55 9.84 -0.04
CA GLN A 652 -14.48 8.70 0.00
C GLN A 652 -15.64 8.90 1.00
N GLY A 653 -15.54 9.90 1.89
CA GLY A 653 -16.60 10.23 2.85
C GLY A 653 -16.70 9.25 4.02
N VAL A 654 -15.61 8.57 4.37
CA VAL A 654 -15.57 7.49 5.39
C VAL A 654 -14.83 7.88 6.68
N THR A 655 -14.55 9.17 6.86
CA THR A 655 -13.82 9.69 8.04
C THR A 655 -14.72 10.03 9.24
N ASP A 656 -16.03 9.82 9.14
CA ASP A 656 -16.97 10.10 10.25
C ASP A 656 -17.03 8.90 11.21
N GLU A 657 -16.28 8.99 12.30
CA GLU A 657 -16.23 7.98 13.37
C GLU A 657 -17.58 7.75 14.04
N THR A 658 -18.53 8.68 13.97
CA THR A 658 -19.86 8.49 14.55
C THR A 658 -20.77 7.61 13.69
N ILE A 659 -20.46 7.50 12.39
CA ILE A 659 -21.19 6.69 11.42
C ILE A 659 -20.46 5.37 11.16
N LEU A 660 -19.13 5.39 11.08
CA LEU A 660 -18.29 4.20 10.94
C LEU A 660 -17.28 4.16 12.10
N PRO A 661 -17.70 3.71 13.29
CA PRO A 661 -16.85 3.71 14.48
C PRO A 661 -15.75 2.66 14.42
N TYR A 662 -16.03 1.46 13.93
CA TYR A 662 -15.01 0.44 13.72
C TYR A 662 -14.40 0.60 12.32
N TYR A 663 -13.22 1.23 12.23
CA TYR A 663 -12.43 1.28 10.99
C TYR A 663 -10.93 1.36 11.31
N PRO A 664 -10.32 0.25 11.77
CA PRO A 664 -8.98 0.29 12.36
C PRO A 664 -7.89 0.71 11.37
N TYR A 665 -8.01 0.41 10.07
CA TYR A 665 -7.11 0.96 9.06
C TYR A 665 -7.08 2.50 9.05
N ARG A 666 -8.25 3.15 9.16
CA ARG A 666 -8.34 4.61 9.28
C ARG A 666 -7.75 5.08 10.61
N ASP A 667 -8.17 4.47 11.72
CA ASP A 667 -7.92 5.02 13.05
C ASP A 667 -6.47 4.78 13.51
N ASP A 668 -5.95 3.58 13.30
CA ASP A 668 -4.56 3.24 13.64
C ASP A 668 -3.59 3.74 12.58
N GLY A 669 -3.98 3.65 11.30
CA GLY A 669 -3.20 4.22 10.20
C GLY A 669 -2.99 5.72 10.36
N LYS A 670 -3.97 6.47 10.88
CA LYS A 670 -3.84 7.92 11.06
C LYS A 670 -2.72 8.25 12.04
N LYS A 671 -2.60 7.48 13.12
CA LYS A 671 -1.59 7.69 14.15
C LYS A 671 -0.19 7.42 13.61
N VAL A 672 -0.01 6.33 12.85
CA VAL A 672 1.28 6.01 12.21
C VAL A 672 1.63 7.01 11.10
N PHE A 673 0.64 7.39 10.28
CA PHE A 673 0.82 8.39 9.23
C PHE A 673 1.21 9.76 9.79
N ASP A 674 0.58 10.21 10.89
CA ASP A 674 0.95 11.44 11.57
C ASP A 674 2.34 11.36 12.21
N LEU A 675 2.70 10.22 12.83
CA LEU A 675 4.04 9.99 13.38
C LEU A 675 5.12 10.15 12.28
N LEU A 676 4.90 9.56 11.11
CA LEU A 676 5.81 9.70 9.97
C LEU A 676 5.84 11.12 9.39
N ARG A 677 4.72 11.85 9.43
CA ARG A 677 4.69 13.26 9.03
C ARG A 677 5.56 14.10 9.97
N ASP A 678 5.38 13.94 11.28
CA ASP A 678 6.10 14.68 12.29
C ASP A 678 7.60 14.34 12.25
N PHE A 679 7.94 13.08 12.00
CA PHE A 679 9.31 12.65 11.72
C PHE A 679 9.88 13.37 10.51
N THR A 680 9.16 13.35 9.38
CA THR A 680 9.61 13.96 8.13
C THR A 680 9.81 15.47 8.29
N GLU A 681 8.86 16.16 8.94
CA GLU A 681 8.96 17.60 9.17
C GLU A 681 10.19 17.95 10.01
N GLN A 682 10.45 17.23 11.10
CA GLN A 682 11.62 17.46 11.94
C GLN A 682 12.92 17.11 11.22
N TYR A 683 12.96 16.00 10.47
CA TYR A 683 14.14 15.58 9.72
C TYR A 683 14.51 16.59 8.65
N ILE A 684 13.54 17.02 7.83
CA ILE A 684 13.77 18.04 6.80
C ILE A 684 14.19 19.37 7.43
N SER A 685 13.67 19.71 8.62
CA SER A 685 14.06 20.92 9.34
C SER A 685 15.50 20.93 9.85
N LEU A 686 16.20 19.79 9.89
CA LEU A 686 17.63 19.75 10.25
C LEU A 686 18.52 20.31 9.13
N TYR A 687 18.08 20.25 7.88
CA TYR A 687 18.92 20.53 6.71
C TYR A 687 18.38 21.65 5.81
N TYR A 688 17.08 21.96 5.88
CA TYR A 688 16.46 23.02 5.10
C TYR A 688 15.83 24.07 6.03
N ASP A 689 16.54 25.16 6.29
CA ASP A 689 16.06 26.25 7.14
C ASP A 689 14.96 27.06 6.44
N SER A 690 15.06 27.21 5.12
CA SER A 690 14.22 28.07 4.31
C SER A 690 13.74 27.42 3.01
N ASP A 691 12.72 28.01 2.40
CA ASP A 691 12.30 27.62 1.04
C ASP A 691 13.40 27.87 -0.01
N ALA A 692 14.31 28.81 0.25
CA ALA A 692 15.44 29.07 -0.63
C ALA A 692 16.43 27.90 -0.64
N ASP A 693 16.64 27.24 0.51
CA ASP A 693 17.52 26.06 0.60
C ASP A 693 16.96 24.92 -0.25
N VAL A 694 15.63 24.73 -0.24
CA VAL A 694 14.96 23.74 -1.11
C VAL A 694 15.13 24.08 -2.58
N VAL A 695 14.87 25.32 -2.97
CA VAL A 695 14.95 25.77 -4.37
C VAL A 695 16.39 25.69 -4.91
N ASN A 696 17.38 26.00 -4.08
CA ASN A 696 18.78 26.03 -4.49
C ASN A 696 19.45 24.65 -4.52
N ASP A 697 18.78 23.61 -4.04
CA ASP A 697 19.34 22.26 -3.93
C ASP A 697 19.27 21.56 -5.27
N PHE A 698 20.32 21.69 -6.08
CA PHE A 698 20.33 21.14 -7.43
C PHE A 698 20.29 19.61 -7.48
N GLU A 699 20.72 18.91 -6.42
CA GLU A 699 20.64 17.45 -6.31
C GLU A 699 19.17 17.03 -6.13
N LEU A 700 18.45 17.71 -5.23
CA LEU A 700 17.01 17.55 -5.03
C LEU A 700 16.18 17.91 -6.28
N GLN A 701 16.49 19.04 -6.94
CA GLN A 701 15.75 19.46 -8.12
C GLN A 701 15.93 18.48 -9.30
N ALA A 702 17.13 17.92 -9.48
CA ALA A 702 17.38 16.90 -10.50
C ALA A 702 16.63 15.59 -10.21
N TRP A 703 16.57 15.19 -8.93
CA TRP A 703 15.75 14.05 -8.50
C TRP A 703 14.26 14.26 -8.82
N ALA A 704 13.74 15.46 -8.53
CA ALA A 704 12.34 15.80 -8.81
C ALA A 704 12.01 15.83 -10.32
N ASP A 705 12.91 16.42 -11.12
CA ASP A 705 12.78 16.54 -12.57
C ASP A 705 12.75 15.18 -13.27
N GLU A 706 13.59 14.22 -12.85
CA GLU A 706 13.57 12.89 -13.46
C GLU A 706 12.36 12.04 -13.01
N LEU A 707 11.85 12.23 -11.79
CA LEU A 707 10.67 11.51 -11.28
C LEU A 707 9.34 11.96 -11.90
N SER A 708 9.15 13.28 -12.04
CA SER A 708 7.88 13.88 -12.43
C SER A 708 7.51 13.60 -13.89
N ASN A 709 6.28 13.15 -14.14
CA ASN A 709 5.76 13.00 -15.49
C ASN A 709 5.62 14.34 -16.25
N GLU A 710 5.53 15.45 -15.51
CA GLU A 710 5.29 16.79 -16.05
C GLU A 710 6.60 17.58 -16.32
N ALA A 711 7.76 16.99 -16.02
CA ALA A 711 9.06 17.63 -16.21
C ALA A 711 9.50 17.65 -17.68
N THR A 712 10.20 18.72 -18.10
CA THR A 712 10.66 18.91 -19.48
C THR A 712 12.08 19.51 -19.58
N GLY A 713 12.89 19.43 -18.51
CA GLY A 713 14.17 20.13 -18.39
C GLY A 713 15.32 19.54 -19.21
N THR A 714 15.63 18.26 -18.98
CA THR A 714 16.79 17.50 -19.48
C THR A 714 16.35 16.29 -20.33
N PRO A 715 17.26 15.62 -21.07
CA PRO A 715 16.93 14.38 -21.77
C PRO A 715 16.44 13.24 -20.86
N ASN A 716 16.73 13.32 -19.55
CA ASN A 716 16.28 12.37 -18.55
C ASN A 716 15.05 12.85 -17.77
N SER A 717 14.51 14.05 -18.06
CA SER A 717 13.27 14.51 -17.43
C SER A 717 12.14 13.55 -17.71
N ALA A 718 11.27 13.39 -16.72
CA ALA A 718 10.08 12.55 -16.84
C ALA A 718 10.34 11.07 -17.17
N ASN A 719 11.52 10.55 -16.87
CA ASN A 719 11.76 9.10 -16.97
C ASN A 719 10.92 8.30 -15.95
N GLY A 720 10.73 8.85 -14.75
CA GLY A 720 9.94 8.22 -13.69
C GLY A 720 8.44 8.17 -13.97
N LYS A 721 7.94 9.06 -14.85
CA LYS A 721 6.52 9.24 -15.21
C LYS A 721 5.56 9.16 -14.03
N ILE A 722 5.94 9.69 -12.87
CA ILE A 722 5.04 9.80 -11.74
C ILE A 722 4.18 11.04 -11.96
N LYS A 723 2.91 10.82 -12.31
CA LYS A 723 1.94 11.87 -12.57
C LYS A 723 1.67 12.72 -11.32
N ASP A 724 1.63 14.03 -11.51
CA ASP A 724 1.48 15.05 -10.46
C ASP A 724 2.56 15.01 -9.36
N PHE A 725 3.66 14.30 -9.56
CA PHE A 725 4.84 14.48 -8.73
C PHE A 725 5.46 15.84 -9.09
N PRO A 726 5.88 16.68 -8.11
CA PRO A 726 6.39 18.01 -8.42
C PRO A 726 7.61 17.94 -9.36
N PRO A 727 7.61 18.61 -10.54
CA PRO A 727 8.78 18.63 -11.42
C PRO A 727 9.95 19.44 -10.84
N ALA A 728 9.67 20.27 -9.84
CA ALA A 728 10.64 21.02 -9.06
C ALA A 728 10.02 21.38 -7.71
N PHE A 729 10.79 21.29 -6.62
CA PHE A 729 10.33 21.70 -5.30
C PHE A 729 10.53 23.20 -5.09
N GLN A 730 9.45 23.89 -4.73
CA GLN A 730 9.44 25.36 -4.57
C GLN A 730 9.50 25.81 -3.11
N ASN A 731 9.27 24.91 -2.16
CA ASN A 731 9.22 25.22 -0.73
C ASN A 731 9.30 23.94 0.11
N ARG A 732 9.62 24.12 1.39
CA ARG A 732 9.74 23.03 2.37
C ARG A 732 8.49 22.21 2.51
N ARG A 733 7.31 22.84 2.44
CA ARG A 733 6.02 22.13 2.59
C ARG A 733 5.80 21.10 1.47
N GLN A 734 6.17 21.43 0.23
CA GLN A 734 6.10 20.46 -0.88
C GLN A 734 7.06 19.29 -0.66
N LEU A 735 8.29 19.57 -0.22
CA LEU A 735 9.29 18.54 0.05
C LEU A 735 8.84 17.61 1.18
N ILE A 736 8.42 18.17 2.32
CA ILE A 736 7.91 17.41 3.48
C ILE A 736 6.75 16.51 3.04
N ASN A 737 5.80 17.04 2.27
CA ASN A 737 4.66 16.25 1.79
C ASN A 737 5.10 15.09 0.88
N ALA A 738 6.00 15.34 -0.07
CA ALA A 738 6.46 14.30 -0.98
C ALA A 738 7.22 13.18 -0.25
N ILE A 739 8.16 13.54 0.64
CA ILE A 739 8.92 12.57 1.41
C ILE A 739 8.00 11.79 2.36
N HIS A 740 7.08 12.47 3.05
CA HIS A 740 6.13 11.81 3.94
C HIS A 740 5.29 10.75 3.21
N LEU A 741 4.74 11.09 2.04
CA LEU A 741 3.97 10.14 1.24
C LEU A 741 4.81 8.96 0.73
N ILE A 742 6.08 9.20 0.35
CA ILE A 742 7.02 8.14 -0.03
C ILE A 742 7.27 7.19 1.14
N LEU A 743 7.63 7.71 2.31
CA LEU A 743 7.90 6.89 3.49
C LEU A 743 6.65 6.11 3.93
N TRP A 744 5.47 6.73 3.92
CA TRP A 744 4.20 6.04 4.21
C TRP A 744 3.91 4.93 3.21
N THR A 745 4.15 5.18 1.91
CA THR A 745 3.88 4.21 0.84
C THR A 745 4.77 2.98 0.96
N ALA A 746 6.06 3.18 1.22
CA ALA A 746 7.05 2.12 1.37
C ALA A 746 6.82 1.26 2.63
N SER A 747 6.24 1.86 3.67
CA SER A 747 6.06 1.24 4.99
C SER A 747 4.60 0.90 5.30
N GLY A 748 3.89 1.79 5.99
CA GLY A 748 2.55 1.54 6.53
C GLY A 748 1.51 1.17 5.48
N GLN A 749 1.52 1.81 4.30
CA GLN A 749 0.58 1.47 3.24
C GLN A 749 0.85 0.08 2.67
N HIS A 750 2.10 -0.26 2.33
CA HIS A 750 2.48 -1.60 1.87
C HIS A 750 2.12 -2.65 2.91
N ALA A 751 2.48 -2.42 4.17
CA ALA A 751 2.15 -3.33 5.27
C ALA A 751 0.64 -3.63 5.36
N ALA A 752 -0.19 -2.59 5.24
CA ALA A 752 -1.64 -2.69 5.34
C ALA A 752 -2.32 -3.41 4.16
N VAL A 753 -1.68 -3.51 2.98
CA VAL A 753 -2.25 -4.17 1.78
C VAL A 753 -1.53 -5.46 1.37
N ASN A 754 -0.40 -5.77 2.02
CA ASN A 754 0.39 -6.97 1.78
C ASN A 754 0.24 -8.00 2.91
N TYR A 755 0.59 -7.67 4.16
CA TYR A 755 0.59 -8.64 5.26
C TYR A 755 -0.75 -9.32 5.58
N PRO A 756 -1.92 -8.67 5.40
CA PRO A 756 -3.20 -9.37 5.56
C PRO A 756 -3.41 -10.52 4.56
N LEU A 757 -2.62 -10.59 3.48
CA LEU A 757 -2.81 -11.56 2.40
C LEU A 757 -2.81 -13.00 2.92
N LEU A 758 -1.93 -13.31 3.88
CA LEU A 758 -1.85 -14.63 4.50
C LEU A 758 -3.16 -15.00 5.18
N GLU A 759 -3.74 -14.09 5.97
CA GLU A 759 -4.93 -14.38 6.78
C GLU A 759 -6.21 -14.43 5.94
N TYR A 760 -6.31 -13.58 4.92
CA TYR A 760 -7.54 -13.46 4.13
C TYR A 760 -7.53 -14.33 2.87
N ALA A 761 -6.42 -14.43 2.14
CA ALA A 761 -6.36 -15.11 0.86
C ALA A 761 -5.76 -16.53 0.92
N SER A 762 -5.12 -16.92 2.03
CA SER A 762 -4.69 -18.32 2.17
C SER A 762 -5.86 -19.24 2.48
N PHE A 763 -6.94 -18.73 3.09
CA PHE A 763 -8.18 -19.49 3.17
C PHE A 763 -8.97 -19.24 1.88
N VAL A 764 -8.65 -20.01 0.86
CA VAL A 764 -9.14 -19.83 -0.52
C VAL A 764 -10.66 -19.64 -0.61
N PRO A 765 -11.52 -20.35 0.16
CA PRO A 765 -12.96 -20.09 0.14
C PRO A 765 -13.37 -18.67 0.56
N ASN A 766 -12.60 -17.98 1.43
CA ASN A 766 -12.87 -16.60 1.81
C ASN A 766 -12.52 -15.60 0.70
N MET A 767 -11.36 -15.78 0.07
CA MET A 767 -10.88 -14.87 -0.98
C MET A 767 -10.17 -15.66 -2.09
N PRO A 768 -10.94 -16.33 -2.96
CA PRO A 768 -10.36 -17.11 -4.03
C PRO A 768 -9.88 -16.17 -5.13
N GLY A 769 -8.79 -16.53 -5.80
CA GLY A 769 -8.34 -15.82 -7.00
C GLY A 769 -9.00 -16.31 -8.30
N LYS A 770 -9.61 -17.51 -8.28
CA LYS A 770 -10.44 -18.09 -9.35
C LYS A 770 -11.69 -18.78 -8.79
N TYR A 771 -12.78 -18.80 -9.56
CA TYR A 771 -14.03 -19.49 -9.20
C TYR A 771 -14.68 -20.05 -10.47
N TYR A 772 -15.43 -21.14 -10.34
CA TYR A 772 -15.80 -21.98 -11.46
C TYR A 772 -17.29 -22.29 -11.52
N ASP A 773 -17.80 -22.36 -12.75
CA ASP A 773 -19.06 -23.03 -13.04
C ASP A 773 -18.76 -24.48 -13.38
N VAL A 774 -19.38 -25.42 -12.65
CA VAL A 774 -19.12 -26.86 -12.78
C VAL A 774 -20.42 -27.55 -13.16
N ASP A 775 -20.38 -28.38 -14.21
CA ASP A 775 -21.57 -29.07 -14.71
C ASP A 775 -22.17 -30.00 -13.65
N GLY A 776 -23.48 -29.90 -13.43
CA GLY A 776 -24.19 -30.71 -12.46
C GLY A 776 -24.00 -30.29 -10.99
N VAL A 777 -23.18 -29.28 -10.70
CA VAL A 777 -23.00 -28.74 -9.33
C VAL A 777 -23.85 -27.50 -9.14
N ALA A 778 -24.91 -27.61 -8.35
CA ALA A 778 -25.81 -26.50 -8.02
C ALA A 778 -25.40 -25.80 -6.72
N GLY A 779 -25.62 -24.49 -6.65
CA GLY A 779 -25.45 -23.73 -5.41
C GLY A 779 -23.99 -23.47 -5.04
N PHE A 780 -23.77 -23.10 -3.77
CA PHE A 780 -22.46 -22.72 -3.24
C PHE A 780 -21.75 -23.96 -2.69
N GLN A 781 -20.92 -24.58 -3.52
CA GLN A 781 -20.27 -25.85 -3.23
C GLN A 781 -18.74 -25.76 -3.35
N PRO A 782 -17.98 -26.55 -2.57
CA PRO A 782 -16.52 -26.52 -2.58
C PRO A 782 -15.87 -26.79 -3.94
N GLU A 783 -16.50 -27.60 -4.79
CA GLU A 783 -16.01 -27.97 -6.12
C GLU A 783 -15.91 -26.78 -7.08
N ARG A 784 -16.57 -25.65 -6.76
CA ARG A 784 -16.48 -24.41 -7.53
C ARG A 784 -15.23 -23.60 -7.23
N PHE A 785 -14.49 -23.90 -6.18
CA PHE A 785 -13.22 -23.26 -5.84
C PHE A 785 -12.05 -23.86 -6.66
N PRO A 786 -10.87 -23.21 -6.66
CA PRO A 786 -9.68 -23.76 -7.31
C PRO A 786 -9.34 -25.16 -6.80
N THR A 787 -8.74 -26.00 -7.65
CA THR A 787 -8.30 -27.35 -7.26
C THR A 787 -7.31 -27.33 -6.10
N GLY A 788 -6.99 -28.49 -5.54
CA GLY A 788 -5.97 -28.60 -4.48
C GLY A 788 -4.61 -28.01 -4.92
N SER A 789 -4.17 -28.30 -6.14
CA SER A 789 -2.91 -27.77 -6.68
C SER A 789 -2.94 -26.24 -6.85
N GLN A 790 -4.00 -25.69 -7.43
CA GLN A 790 -4.15 -24.24 -7.60
C GLN A 790 -4.24 -23.52 -6.24
N SER A 791 -4.96 -24.12 -5.29
CA SER A 791 -5.08 -23.60 -3.94
C SER A 791 -3.74 -23.58 -3.22
N ILE A 792 -2.93 -24.64 -3.34
CA ILE A 792 -1.56 -24.67 -2.79
C ILE A 792 -0.69 -23.58 -3.44
N THR A 793 -0.82 -23.35 -4.75
CA THR A 793 -0.10 -22.25 -5.43
C THR A 793 -0.51 -20.89 -4.88
N GLN A 794 -1.81 -20.61 -4.72
CA GLN A 794 -2.29 -19.35 -4.15
C GLN A 794 -1.82 -19.16 -2.70
N VAL A 795 -1.89 -20.20 -1.87
CA VAL A 795 -1.48 -20.15 -0.46
C VAL A 795 0.03 -19.98 -0.33
N ASN A 796 0.81 -20.71 -1.13
CA ASN A 796 2.27 -20.56 -1.15
C ASN A 796 2.70 -19.16 -1.61
N PHE A 797 1.99 -18.61 -2.60
CA PHE A 797 2.21 -17.23 -3.05
C PHE A 797 1.90 -16.23 -1.93
N ALA A 798 0.76 -16.36 -1.26
CA ALA A 798 0.41 -15.54 -0.10
C ALA A 798 1.47 -15.64 1.02
N ASN A 799 1.89 -16.86 1.35
CA ASN A 799 2.92 -17.12 2.35
C ASN A 799 4.25 -16.42 2.01
N LEU A 800 4.74 -16.60 0.78
CA LEU A 800 5.97 -15.97 0.32
C LEU A 800 5.93 -14.45 0.49
N GLN A 801 4.82 -13.81 0.10
CA GLN A 801 4.66 -12.36 0.17
C GLN A 801 4.56 -11.80 1.60
N THR A 802 4.21 -12.62 2.60
CA THR A 802 3.97 -12.13 3.96
C THR A 802 4.98 -12.59 5.00
N THR A 803 5.84 -13.55 4.65
CA THR A 803 6.75 -14.19 5.62
C THR A 803 7.85 -13.23 6.07
N LEU A 804 8.48 -12.53 5.12
CA LEU A 804 9.66 -11.73 5.41
C LEU A 804 9.29 -10.38 6.01
N ARG A 805 9.87 -10.12 7.19
CA ARG A 805 9.87 -8.82 7.88
C ARG A 805 11.32 -8.51 8.23
N HIS A 806 12.02 -7.85 7.30
CA HIS A 806 13.46 -7.65 7.41
C HIS A 806 13.84 -6.70 8.56
N ASP A 807 13.00 -5.70 8.79
CA ASP A 807 13.22 -4.62 9.73
C ASP A 807 11.89 -4.17 10.36
N SER A 808 11.95 -3.14 11.20
CA SER A 808 10.79 -2.49 11.82
C SER A 808 10.82 -0.97 11.62
N LEU A 809 9.66 -0.33 11.74
CA LEU A 809 9.50 1.08 11.39
C LEU A 809 10.47 2.01 12.16
N LEU A 810 11.34 2.68 11.42
CA LEU A 810 12.38 3.64 11.85
C LEU A 810 13.53 3.04 12.69
N ASP A 811 13.73 1.72 12.70
CA ASP A 811 14.73 1.02 13.51
C ASP A 811 16.22 1.23 13.09
N TYR A 812 16.48 2.11 12.12
CA TYR A 812 17.80 2.32 11.51
C TYR A 812 18.56 3.56 12.03
N GLY A 813 18.15 4.16 13.15
CA GLY A 813 18.81 5.36 13.69
C GLY A 813 20.30 5.18 14.00
N ALA A 814 20.71 3.97 14.40
CA ALA A 814 22.11 3.62 14.67
C ALA A 814 23.01 3.70 13.42
N ASP A 815 22.42 3.66 12.23
CA ASP A 815 23.15 3.71 10.97
C ASP A 815 23.08 5.07 10.25
N ILE A 816 22.40 6.06 10.84
CA ILE A 816 22.43 7.44 10.36
C ILE A 816 23.77 8.05 10.78
N GLU A 817 24.48 8.64 9.82
CA GLU A 817 25.81 9.17 10.07
C GLU A 817 25.84 10.50 10.83
N ASP A 818 24.89 11.39 10.53
CA ASP A 818 24.81 12.71 11.14
C ASP A 818 24.24 12.63 12.57
N PRO A 819 24.98 13.04 13.62
CA PRO A 819 24.55 12.81 15.00
C PRO A 819 23.19 13.43 15.38
N PRO A 820 22.85 14.67 14.98
CA PRO A 820 21.50 15.23 15.19
C PRO A 820 20.40 14.38 14.54
N ALA A 821 20.57 13.97 13.29
CA ALA A 821 19.60 13.12 12.61
C ALA A 821 19.53 11.70 13.18
N GLN A 822 20.65 11.12 13.61
CA GLN A 822 20.70 9.86 14.34
C GLN A 822 19.87 9.93 15.62
N ALA A 823 20.10 10.96 16.44
CA ALA A 823 19.32 11.17 17.67
C ALA A 823 17.83 11.32 17.39
N LEU A 824 17.47 12.02 16.29
CA LEU A 824 16.09 12.19 15.86
C LEU A 824 15.44 10.86 15.44
N VAL A 825 16.07 10.09 14.56
CA VAL A 825 15.53 8.80 14.09
C VAL A 825 15.40 7.83 15.26
N THR A 826 16.41 7.73 16.14
CA THR A 826 16.33 6.90 17.34
C THR A 826 15.20 7.34 18.28
N SER A 827 14.96 8.64 18.42
CA SER A 827 13.84 9.15 19.21
C SER A 827 12.49 8.74 18.61
N PHE A 828 12.33 8.84 17.29
CA PHE A 828 11.09 8.45 16.62
C PHE A 828 10.85 6.94 16.62
N ALA A 829 11.89 6.11 16.58
CA ALA A 829 11.77 4.67 16.81
C ALA A 829 11.24 4.36 18.23
N ALA A 830 11.72 5.07 19.25
CA ALA A 830 11.19 4.90 20.61
C ALA A 830 9.73 5.40 20.74
N GLN A 831 9.38 6.47 20.03
CA GLN A 831 8.00 6.96 19.97
C GLN A 831 7.07 5.97 19.25
N SER A 832 7.52 5.33 18.17
CA SER A 832 6.75 4.30 17.47
C SER A 832 6.46 3.10 18.38
N SER A 833 7.45 2.64 19.17
CA SER A 833 7.23 1.58 20.17
C SER A 833 6.23 2.00 21.27
N THR A 834 6.23 3.28 21.66
CA THR A 834 5.27 3.80 22.65
C THR A 834 3.86 3.87 22.08
N LEU A 835 3.72 4.30 20.81
CA LEU A 835 2.45 4.34 20.10
C LEU A 835 1.84 2.94 20.00
N GLU A 836 2.65 1.93 19.68
CA GLU A 836 2.23 0.54 19.51
C GLU A 836 1.42 0.00 20.70
N ALA A 837 1.85 0.28 21.93
CA ALA A 837 1.13 -0.15 23.13
C ALA A 837 -0.33 0.34 23.16
N SER A 838 -0.59 1.55 22.64
CA SER A 838 -1.95 2.09 22.55
C SER A 838 -2.77 1.45 21.41
N LEU A 839 -2.12 1.07 20.31
CA LEU A 839 -2.76 0.36 19.20
C LEU A 839 -3.18 -1.04 19.64
N ILE A 840 -2.28 -1.77 20.30
CA ILE A 840 -2.56 -3.10 20.87
C ILE A 840 -3.74 -3.03 21.83
N ALA A 841 -3.77 -2.06 22.74
CA ALA A 841 -4.88 -1.90 23.68
C ALA A 841 -6.22 -1.64 22.99
N THR A 842 -6.23 -0.78 21.95
CA THR A 842 -7.42 -0.48 21.15
C THR A 842 -7.90 -1.72 20.38
N ASN A 843 -6.96 -2.44 19.76
CA ASN A 843 -7.25 -3.65 19.02
C ASN A 843 -7.80 -4.77 19.91
N LEU A 844 -7.23 -4.99 21.10
CA LEU A 844 -7.75 -5.96 22.07
C LEU A 844 -9.18 -5.62 22.50
N GLN A 845 -9.50 -4.33 22.66
CA GLN A 845 -10.86 -3.88 22.95
C GLN A 845 -11.81 -4.16 21.78
N ASN A 846 -11.40 -3.83 20.53
CA ASN A 846 -12.20 -4.12 19.34
C ASN A 846 -12.51 -5.63 19.21
N VAL A 847 -11.52 -6.48 19.46
CA VAL A 847 -11.69 -7.94 19.47
C VAL A 847 -12.63 -8.39 20.59
N ALA A 848 -12.53 -7.80 21.79
CA ALA A 848 -13.44 -8.08 22.90
C ALA A 848 -14.90 -7.66 22.57
N ASP A 849 -15.07 -6.61 21.78
CA ASP A 849 -16.36 -6.15 21.24
C ASP A 849 -16.83 -7.00 20.03
N GLY A 850 -16.05 -8.01 19.67
CA GLY A 850 -16.34 -9.01 18.65
C GLY A 850 -15.97 -8.61 17.23
N HIS A 851 -15.28 -7.48 17.02
CA HIS A 851 -14.82 -7.08 15.71
C HIS A 851 -13.58 -7.88 15.26
N LEU A 852 -13.27 -7.83 13.96
CA LEU A 852 -12.03 -8.40 13.43
C LEU A 852 -10.78 -7.77 14.09
N ASN A 853 -9.75 -8.59 14.22
CA ASN A 853 -8.42 -8.16 14.62
C ASN A 853 -7.77 -7.30 13.52
N TYR A 854 -6.96 -6.31 13.90
CA TYR A 854 -6.18 -5.50 12.97
C TYR A 854 -4.80 -5.15 13.55
N ALA A 855 -3.81 -5.99 13.26
CA ALA A 855 -2.45 -5.86 13.79
C ALA A 855 -1.43 -5.29 12.77
N TYR A 856 -1.81 -5.14 11.49
CA TYR A 856 -0.87 -4.88 10.39
C TYR A 856 -0.22 -3.49 10.42
N LEU A 857 -0.71 -2.60 11.28
CA LEU A 857 -0.16 -1.26 11.50
C LEU A 857 0.49 -1.08 12.87
N PHE A 858 0.80 -2.17 13.57
CA PHE A 858 1.70 -2.12 14.72
C PHE A 858 3.12 -1.80 14.23
N PRO A 859 3.79 -0.75 14.74
CA PRO A 859 5.12 -0.35 14.26
C PRO A 859 6.19 -1.45 14.19
N SER A 860 6.18 -2.41 15.12
CA SER A 860 7.03 -3.61 15.10
C SER A 860 6.74 -4.57 13.94
N LEU A 861 5.55 -4.47 13.34
CA LEU A 861 5.07 -5.24 12.20
C LEU A 861 4.97 -4.37 10.92
N ILE A 862 5.62 -3.21 10.88
CA ILE A 862 5.73 -2.41 9.66
C ILE A 862 7.21 -2.38 9.28
N THR A 863 7.55 -2.90 8.10
CA THR A 863 8.91 -2.76 7.53
C THR A 863 9.14 -1.33 7.05
N ASN A 864 10.39 -0.89 6.96
CA ASN A 864 10.70 0.43 6.39
C ASN A 864 10.49 0.47 4.88
N SER A 865 10.70 -0.66 4.22
CA SER A 865 10.61 -0.80 2.77
C SER A 865 9.57 -1.85 2.39
N ASN A 866 9.10 -1.77 1.16
CA ASN A 866 8.20 -2.74 0.54
C ASN A 866 9.00 -3.97 0.05
N SER A 867 9.72 -4.59 0.97
CA SER A 867 10.80 -5.53 0.68
C SER A 867 10.34 -6.99 0.48
N VAL A 868 9.06 -7.24 0.25
CA VAL A 868 8.48 -8.59 0.07
C VAL A 868 7.31 -8.61 -0.89
#